data_AF-A0A925ZH36-F1
#
_entry.id   AF-A0A925ZH36-F1
#
_cell.length_a   1.000
_cell.length_b   1.000
_cell.length_c   1.000
_cell.angle_alpha   90.00
_cell.angle_beta   90.00
_cell.angle_gamma   90.00
#
_symmetry.space_group_name_H-M   'P 1'
#
loop_
_entity.id
_entity.type
_entity.pdbx_description
1 polymer ?
#
loop_
_entity_poly.entity_id
_entity_poly.type
_entity_poly.pdbx_seq_one_letter_code
_entity_poly.pdbx_strand_id
1 'polypeptide(L)'
;TTTQPFIDSLFGAPSVGGDVGVKNYEIQMGDREYVAGGYYVPNAPGTPEIRYPTYQNFNNETRAVNFIHCLLLAYIGPNQYGFDAFNEGIVRAVTMRIARLTQVQTALGLDPELVEQVLVNVYDVEGHYDWYNQRALGGAKFIAPNLRDVPIPDAGSLGGLFWVRYKMAGSAWAKALVEVPGEQFLKTFNEGFYAQPGIANNVPALVALGQSTLNTLRPGDPSIEGLSFAEWFKRQYILETKNTFGPKLLVEPVPVTSSLGGSDFGVFFLQANWFDTATNGDETLLSGTSYPIYWQGNFTFNRDFPTTPDAEKIDIAGGYGSVVPNLSKISGEEPYRASVDVPVQDQIERVYLPVGSIATPSLPTPRDLYGTVVGASTQAGDVLRLTVTVNSSAIPDVPVTNNAFGVLLGTGSFLGNARLTVNVVRNRLGSDTTLLTRRVNKGPGPLALDLRVESEQSFSPAGGLPKGMALIGFPVNPLASVNSDVLGIADNQVLAARFNSSKAKYDLYPELESFKIGHGYFVRLNVAQPGFSVVGRSYKNIEAGVALKPGWNLVCAPLVEVVPTSRIRVVKAADFPQPWSSAIGIDVGTDFFEFTPGPIDPASGAPETGTLTPATDFVPGKAYFVRVLAPEGVTLSFQAASQTGLGPTRSVSGPSLTGWRMSVTMTYGAKQKAAAILGQSTTATRSFDPREDSGMPPGIGGFQVIVEDYEAMYRDVRPLGGGEVFTLHLQGLTPNKVHRLDFKSLFGKVPSLSLRDSKGKSLGTIKPGTAFQYLAKSRNEYIQVVVGGSK
;
A
#
# COMPACT_ATOMS: atom_id res chain seq x y z
N THR A 1 9.44 -42.10 -13.69
CA THR A 1 9.62 -42.64 -15.06
C THR A 1 8.72 -41.97 -16.07
N THR A 2 7.38 -41.94 -15.90
CA THR A 2 6.46 -41.34 -16.89
C THR A 2 6.64 -39.83 -17.10
N THR A 3 6.84 -39.05 -16.02
CA THR A 3 6.94 -37.57 -16.08
C THR A 3 8.36 -37.06 -16.31
N GLN A 4 9.37 -37.89 -16.08
CA GLN A 4 10.80 -37.52 -16.11
C GLN A 4 11.24 -36.87 -17.44
N PRO A 5 10.91 -37.40 -18.63
CA PRO A 5 11.33 -36.76 -19.88
C PRO A 5 10.80 -35.33 -20.05
N PHE A 6 9.60 -35.06 -19.52
CA PHE A 6 8.99 -33.73 -19.55
C PHE A 6 9.63 -32.79 -18.52
N ILE A 7 9.92 -33.30 -17.31
CA ILE A 7 10.68 -32.57 -16.30
C ILE A 7 12.05 -32.17 -16.86
N ASP A 8 12.81 -33.11 -17.39
CA ASP A 8 14.17 -32.86 -17.91
C ASP A 8 14.16 -31.83 -19.06
N SER A 9 13.07 -31.76 -19.83
CA SER A 9 12.93 -30.81 -20.94
C SER A 9 12.67 -29.37 -20.49
N LEU A 10 11.91 -29.17 -19.41
CA LEU A 10 11.48 -27.85 -18.91
C LEU A 10 12.33 -27.33 -17.75
N PHE A 11 12.76 -28.24 -16.88
CA PHE A 11 13.44 -27.94 -15.61
C PHE A 11 14.96 -28.22 -15.67
N GLY A 12 15.39 -29.06 -16.60
CA GLY A 12 16.76 -29.56 -16.68
C GLY A 12 16.97 -30.86 -15.90
N ALA A 13 18.19 -31.40 -16.00
CA ALA A 13 18.59 -32.59 -15.26
C ALA A 13 18.61 -32.33 -13.75
N PRO A 14 18.40 -33.36 -12.90
CA PRO A 14 18.47 -33.19 -11.46
C PRO A 14 19.87 -32.73 -11.02
N SER A 15 19.95 -31.88 -10.00
CA SER A 15 21.22 -31.34 -9.49
C SER A 15 22.19 -32.42 -9.03
N VAL A 16 21.64 -33.53 -8.52
CA VAL A 16 22.34 -34.75 -8.10
C VAL A 16 21.46 -35.93 -8.48
N GLY A 17 22.03 -36.92 -9.18
CA GLY A 17 21.34 -38.19 -9.46
C GLY A 17 21.38 -39.15 -8.26
N GLY A 18 20.46 -40.11 -8.22
CA GLY A 18 20.41 -41.14 -7.17
C GLY A 18 18.99 -41.53 -6.77
N ASP A 19 18.88 -42.44 -5.80
CA ASP A 19 17.60 -42.90 -5.29
C ASP A 19 17.03 -41.95 -4.24
N VAL A 20 15.78 -41.51 -4.44
CA VAL A 20 15.03 -40.69 -3.47
C VAL A 20 13.89 -41.54 -2.89
N GLY A 21 13.87 -41.66 -1.56
CA GLY A 21 12.79 -42.36 -0.86
C GLY A 21 11.50 -41.56 -0.86
N VAL A 22 10.34 -42.21 -0.98
CA VAL A 22 9.03 -41.56 -0.79
C VAL A 22 8.39 -42.13 0.47
N LYS A 23 8.09 -41.29 1.45
CA LYS A 23 7.50 -41.71 2.73
C LYS A 23 6.15 -41.04 2.95
N ASN A 24 5.17 -41.81 3.42
CA ASN A 24 3.88 -41.29 3.85
C ASN A 24 4.04 -40.53 5.17
N TYR A 25 3.72 -39.24 5.16
CA TYR A 25 3.76 -38.34 6.32
C TYR A 25 2.40 -37.71 6.64
N GLU A 26 1.29 -38.20 6.08
CA GLU A 26 -0.04 -37.59 6.23
C GLU A 26 -0.44 -37.26 7.68
N ILE A 27 -0.13 -38.14 8.64
CA ILE A 27 -0.50 -37.94 10.06
C ILE A 27 0.51 -37.04 10.81
N GLN A 28 1.74 -36.93 10.30
CA GLN A 28 2.86 -36.26 10.98
C GLN A 28 3.17 -34.89 10.38
N MET A 29 2.47 -34.50 9.31
CA MET A 29 2.68 -33.26 8.58
C MET A 29 1.80 -32.16 9.17
N GLY A 30 2.38 -30.97 9.38
CA GLY A 30 1.60 -29.79 9.75
C GLY A 30 0.61 -29.39 8.65
N ASP A 31 -0.50 -28.78 9.04
CA ASP A 31 -1.60 -28.42 8.13
C ASP A 31 -1.12 -27.59 6.94
N ARG A 32 -0.20 -26.63 7.17
CA ARG A 32 0.30 -25.75 6.11
C ARG A 32 1.19 -26.49 5.12
N GLU A 33 2.06 -27.40 5.58
CA GLU A 33 2.82 -28.26 4.67
C GLU A 33 1.94 -29.27 3.93
N TYR A 34 0.91 -29.79 4.59
CA TYR A 34 -0.06 -30.70 3.98
C TYR A 34 -0.77 -30.01 2.81
N VAL A 35 -1.28 -28.81 3.07
CA VAL A 35 -1.95 -27.97 2.08
C VAL A 35 -0.97 -27.53 1.00
N ALA A 36 0.29 -27.22 1.33
CA ALA A 36 1.30 -26.81 0.37
C ALA A 36 1.74 -27.90 -0.63
N GLY A 37 1.39 -29.18 -0.43
CA GLY A 37 1.71 -30.25 -1.38
C GLY A 37 2.72 -31.30 -0.89
N GLY A 38 3.22 -31.18 0.34
CA GLY A 38 4.36 -31.95 0.85
C GLY A 38 5.71 -31.24 0.64
N TYR A 39 6.82 -31.90 1.02
CA TYR A 39 8.16 -31.32 0.92
C TYR A 39 9.28 -32.35 0.77
N TYR A 40 10.42 -31.90 0.26
CA TYR A 40 11.64 -32.71 0.08
C TYR A 40 12.67 -32.43 1.18
N VAL A 41 13.31 -33.48 1.68
CA VAL A 41 14.35 -33.42 2.70
C VAL A 41 15.65 -34.00 2.13
N PRO A 42 16.63 -33.15 1.73
CA PRO A 42 17.85 -33.61 1.08
C PRO A 42 18.76 -34.42 1.99
N ASN A 43 18.72 -34.18 3.31
CA ASN A 43 19.64 -34.78 4.29
C ASN A 43 18.91 -35.66 5.32
N ALA A 44 17.89 -36.41 4.89
CA ALA A 44 17.16 -37.30 5.77
C ALA A 44 18.05 -38.48 6.24
N PRO A 45 17.79 -39.06 7.43
CA PRO A 45 18.54 -40.23 7.89
C PRO A 45 18.42 -41.40 6.91
N GLY A 46 19.55 -41.84 6.35
CA GLY A 46 19.64 -42.94 5.38
C GLY A 46 19.78 -42.45 3.94
N THR A 47 18.69 -42.02 3.32
CA THR A 47 18.65 -41.53 1.93
C THR A 47 17.81 -40.26 1.85
N PRO A 48 18.09 -39.31 0.92
CA PRO A 48 17.20 -38.18 0.69
C PRO A 48 15.76 -38.65 0.46
N GLU A 49 14.78 -37.93 1.02
CA GLU A 49 13.39 -38.38 1.00
C GLU A 49 12.40 -37.27 0.64
N ILE A 50 11.34 -37.64 -0.07
CA ILE A 50 10.11 -36.87 -0.19
C ILE A 50 9.19 -37.29 0.97
N ARG A 51 8.75 -36.31 1.75
CA ARG A 51 7.70 -36.46 2.76
C ARG A 51 6.38 -36.06 2.13
N TYR A 52 5.56 -37.07 1.85
CA TYR A 52 4.38 -36.92 1.01
C TYR A 52 3.11 -37.28 1.78
N PRO A 53 2.08 -36.43 1.81
CA PRO A 53 0.77 -36.81 2.32
C PRO A 53 0.04 -37.69 1.28
N THR A 54 -0.54 -38.81 1.71
CA THR A 54 -1.23 -39.72 0.77
C THR A 54 -2.58 -39.21 0.27
N TYR A 55 -3.09 -38.11 0.86
CA TYR A 55 -4.36 -37.47 0.49
C TYR A 55 -5.48 -38.51 0.38
N GLN A 56 -5.67 -39.34 1.42
CA GLN A 56 -6.56 -40.51 1.34
C GLN A 56 -8.00 -40.14 0.96
N ASN A 57 -8.43 -38.91 1.28
CA ASN A 57 -9.76 -38.37 1.01
C ASN A 57 -9.88 -37.54 -0.28
N PHE A 58 -8.80 -37.33 -1.03
CA PHE A 58 -8.81 -36.54 -2.27
C PHE A 58 -8.71 -37.42 -3.52
N ASN A 59 -9.04 -36.81 -4.67
CA ASN A 59 -8.99 -37.45 -5.98
C ASN A 59 -7.55 -37.76 -6.42
N ASN A 60 -7.42 -38.59 -7.46
CA ASN A 60 -6.13 -39.01 -8.00
C ASN A 60 -5.33 -37.83 -8.57
N GLU A 61 -6.02 -36.83 -9.11
CA GLU A 61 -5.46 -35.61 -9.68
C GLU A 61 -4.71 -34.78 -8.63
N THR A 62 -5.31 -34.61 -7.45
CA THR A 62 -4.65 -33.92 -6.31
C THR A 62 -3.35 -34.62 -5.97
N ARG A 63 -3.36 -35.96 -5.92
CA ARG A 63 -2.16 -36.76 -5.64
C ARG A 63 -1.13 -36.63 -6.76
N ALA A 64 -1.54 -36.72 -8.01
CA ALA A 64 -0.61 -36.66 -9.13
C ALA A 64 0.09 -35.29 -9.23
N VAL A 65 -0.68 -34.20 -9.12
CA VAL A 65 -0.14 -32.83 -9.21
C VAL A 65 0.82 -32.52 -8.07
N ASN A 66 0.44 -32.80 -6.81
CA ASN A 66 1.30 -32.56 -5.66
C ASN A 66 2.53 -33.46 -5.66
N PHE A 67 2.44 -34.68 -6.19
CA PHE A 67 3.61 -35.52 -6.35
C PHE A 67 4.58 -34.98 -7.41
N ILE A 68 4.09 -34.43 -8.54
CA ILE A 68 4.93 -33.75 -9.54
C ILE A 68 5.69 -32.58 -8.89
N HIS A 69 5.02 -31.77 -8.05
CA HIS A 69 5.65 -30.71 -7.27
C HIS A 69 6.78 -31.24 -6.38
N CYS A 70 6.51 -32.26 -5.56
CA CYS A 70 7.54 -32.86 -4.70
C CYS A 70 8.73 -33.44 -5.50
N LEU A 71 8.48 -34.05 -6.66
CA LEU A 71 9.54 -34.54 -7.55
C LEU A 71 10.44 -33.40 -8.03
N LEU A 72 9.87 -32.26 -8.42
CA LEU A 72 10.64 -31.10 -8.86
C LEU A 72 11.47 -30.49 -7.71
N LEU A 73 10.96 -30.50 -6.47
CA LEU A 73 11.76 -30.14 -5.28
C LEU A 73 12.94 -31.10 -5.09
N ALA A 74 12.76 -32.39 -5.33
CA ALA A 74 13.84 -33.38 -5.29
C ALA A 74 14.86 -33.19 -6.42
N TYR A 75 14.43 -32.71 -7.59
CA TYR A 75 15.32 -32.36 -8.71
C TYR A 75 16.29 -31.22 -8.39
N ILE A 76 15.84 -30.22 -7.60
CA ILE A 76 16.73 -29.18 -7.06
C ILE A 76 17.77 -29.78 -6.11
N GLY A 77 17.43 -30.89 -5.45
CA GLY A 77 18.34 -31.66 -4.62
C GLY A 77 18.87 -30.86 -3.43
N PRO A 78 20.12 -31.06 -3.00
CA PRO A 78 20.72 -30.31 -1.89
C PRO A 78 21.03 -28.86 -2.23
N ASN A 79 21.03 -28.47 -3.52
CA ASN A 79 21.33 -27.12 -3.97
C ASN A 79 20.07 -26.25 -3.97
N GLN A 80 19.36 -26.14 -2.84
CA GLN A 80 18.12 -25.37 -2.76
C GLN A 80 18.37 -23.86 -2.86
N TYR A 81 17.45 -23.14 -3.49
CA TYR A 81 17.45 -21.68 -3.46
C TYR A 81 17.15 -21.20 -2.03
N GLY A 82 17.76 -20.08 -1.61
CA GLY A 82 17.61 -19.55 -0.26
C GLY A 82 16.21 -18.99 0.07
N PHE A 83 15.45 -18.65 -0.97
CA PHE A 83 14.18 -17.93 -0.86
C PHE A 83 13.04 -18.72 -1.47
N ASP A 84 11.88 -18.73 -0.82
CA ASP A 84 10.72 -19.50 -1.28
C ASP A 84 10.22 -18.99 -2.64
N ALA A 85 10.34 -17.68 -2.90
CA ALA A 85 10.03 -17.08 -4.19
C ALA A 85 10.80 -17.70 -5.37
N PHE A 86 12.02 -18.19 -5.14
CA PHE A 86 12.76 -18.97 -6.14
C PHE A 86 12.44 -20.46 -6.01
N ASN A 87 12.65 -21.05 -4.83
CA ASN A 87 12.55 -22.49 -4.64
C ASN A 87 11.16 -23.04 -4.97
N GLU A 88 10.12 -22.43 -4.43
CA GLU A 88 8.73 -22.83 -4.62
C GLU A 88 8.14 -22.21 -5.88
N GLY A 89 8.47 -20.95 -6.18
CA GLY A 89 7.98 -20.28 -7.38
C GLY A 89 8.36 -21.00 -8.68
N ILE A 90 9.64 -21.33 -8.85
CA ILE A 90 10.15 -22.04 -10.05
C ILE A 90 9.52 -23.43 -10.17
N VAL A 91 9.47 -24.16 -9.06
CA VAL A 91 8.91 -25.51 -9.05
C VAL A 91 7.42 -25.49 -9.38
N ARG A 92 6.63 -24.62 -8.75
CA ARG A 92 5.19 -24.51 -8.98
C ARG A 92 4.88 -24.11 -10.42
N ALA A 93 5.66 -23.22 -11.01
CA ALA A 93 5.52 -22.86 -12.42
C ALA A 93 5.66 -24.08 -13.34
N VAL A 94 6.63 -24.96 -13.08
CA VAL A 94 6.83 -26.18 -13.88
C VAL A 94 5.81 -27.27 -13.55
N THR A 95 5.38 -27.41 -12.29
CA THR A 95 4.26 -28.30 -11.94
C THR A 95 3.01 -27.96 -12.76
N MET A 96 2.65 -26.67 -12.81
CA MET A 96 1.52 -26.19 -13.60
C MET A 96 1.64 -26.50 -15.10
N ARG A 97 2.87 -26.52 -15.64
CA ARG A 97 3.12 -26.90 -17.03
C ARG A 97 2.94 -28.39 -17.27
N ILE A 98 3.62 -29.20 -16.46
CA ILE A 98 3.67 -30.65 -16.65
C ILE A 98 2.30 -31.28 -16.40
N ALA A 99 1.58 -30.83 -15.38
CA ALA A 99 0.24 -31.33 -15.07
C ALA A 99 -0.76 -31.10 -16.21
N ARG A 100 -0.59 -30.03 -16.99
CA ARG A 100 -1.44 -29.69 -18.15
C ARG A 100 -1.05 -30.39 -19.44
N LEU A 101 0.04 -31.15 -19.47
CA LEU A 101 0.44 -31.90 -20.67
C LEU A 101 -0.49 -33.08 -20.90
N THR A 102 -1.15 -33.12 -22.06
CA THR A 102 -2.04 -34.22 -22.45
C THR A 102 -1.35 -35.59 -22.36
N GLN A 103 -0.06 -35.66 -22.68
CA GLN A 103 0.73 -36.90 -22.56
C GLN A 103 0.84 -37.38 -21.12
N VAL A 104 1.03 -36.46 -20.17
CA VAL A 104 1.11 -36.76 -18.74
C VAL A 104 -0.27 -37.18 -18.22
N GLN A 105 -1.32 -36.42 -18.55
CA GLN A 105 -2.69 -36.72 -18.17
C GLN A 105 -3.13 -38.10 -18.68
N THR A 106 -2.88 -38.38 -19.97
CA THR A 106 -3.23 -39.68 -20.58
C THR A 106 -2.46 -40.83 -19.95
N ALA A 107 -1.14 -40.67 -19.74
CA ALA A 107 -0.31 -41.74 -19.21
C ALA A 107 -0.60 -42.05 -17.73
N LEU A 108 -1.13 -41.09 -16.98
CA LEU A 108 -1.52 -41.23 -15.58
C LEU A 108 -3.03 -41.46 -15.38
N GLY A 109 -3.82 -41.46 -16.46
CA GLY A 109 -5.27 -41.62 -16.40
C GLY A 109 -5.97 -40.50 -15.62
N LEU A 110 -5.53 -39.26 -15.78
CA LEU A 110 -6.05 -38.09 -15.08
C LEU A 110 -7.15 -37.40 -15.90
N ASP A 111 -8.19 -36.93 -15.22
CA ASP A 111 -9.21 -36.08 -15.83
C ASP A 111 -8.67 -34.63 -16.00
N PRO A 112 -8.64 -34.08 -17.23
CA PRO A 112 -8.14 -32.72 -17.46
C PRO A 112 -8.88 -31.62 -16.69
N GLU A 113 -10.19 -31.75 -16.49
CA GLU A 113 -11.00 -30.76 -15.76
C GLU A 113 -10.69 -30.79 -14.26
N LEU A 114 -10.56 -31.99 -13.69
CA LEU A 114 -10.16 -32.14 -12.29
C LEU A 114 -8.71 -31.72 -12.05
N VAL A 115 -7.80 -31.94 -13.00
CA VAL A 115 -6.44 -31.39 -12.93
C VAL A 115 -6.47 -29.88 -12.90
N GLU A 116 -7.24 -29.23 -13.79
CA GLU A 116 -7.35 -27.77 -13.80
C GLU A 116 -7.94 -27.25 -12.48
N GLN A 117 -8.96 -27.91 -11.94
CA GLN A 117 -9.53 -27.56 -10.63
C GLN A 117 -8.48 -27.61 -9.51
N VAL A 118 -7.61 -28.62 -9.49
CA VAL A 118 -6.50 -28.70 -8.52
C VAL A 118 -5.52 -27.55 -8.71
N LEU A 119 -5.15 -27.23 -9.96
CA LEU A 119 -4.20 -26.16 -10.26
C LEU A 119 -4.74 -24.79 -9.86
N VAL A 120 -5.99 -24.47 -10.19
CA VAL A 120 -6.63 -23.20 -9.83
C VAL A 120 -6.79 -23.05 -8.32
N ASN A 121 -7.06 -24.15 -7.62
CA ASN A 121 -7.19 -24.11 -6.17
C ASN A 121 -5.84 -23.90 -5.46
N VAL A 122 -4.74 -24.47 -5.98
CA VAL A 122 -3.47 -24.65 -5.23
C VAL A 122 -2.25 -23.94 -5.83
N TYR A 123 -2.18 -23.76 -7.14
CA TYR A 123 -0.97 -23.36 -7.84
C TYR A 123 -1.11 -22.07 -8.65
N ASP A 124 -2.30 -21.79 -9.16
CA ASP A 124 -2.51 -20.78 -10.20
C ASP A 124 -3.48 -19.69 -9.73
N VAL A 125 -3.11 -18.42 -9.88
CA VAL A 125 -4.05 -17.29 -9.68
C VAL A 125 -4.85 -16.95 -10.94
N GLU A 126 -4.77 -17.81 -11.95
CA GLU A 126 -5.46 -17.69 -13.23
C GLU A 126 -5.19 -16.32 -13.89
N GLY A 127 -6.26 -15.68 -14.37
CA GLY A 127 -6.21 -14.37 -15.00
C GLY A 127 -6.03 -13.21 -14.02
N HIS A 128 -6.01 -13.43 -12.70
CA HIS A 128 -6.13 -12.35 -11.70
C HIS A 128 -4.79 -11.82 -11.17
N TYR A 129 -3.66 -12.29 -11.71
CA TYR A 129 -2.33 -11.91 -11.24
C TYR A 129 -2.12 -10.39 -11.11
N ASP A 130 -2.56 -9.61 -12.11
CA ASP A 130 -2.40 -8.15 -12.09
C ASP A 130 -3.18 -7.48 -10.95
N TRP A 131 -4.33 -8.04 -10.54
CA TRP A 131 -5.11 -7.55 -9.40
C TRP A 131 -4.48 -7.93 -8.05
N TYR A 132 -3.83 -9.08 -7.98
CA TYR A 132 -3.30 -9.61 -6.72
C TYR A 132 -1.84 -9.21 -6.46
N ASN A 133 -1.12 -8.72 -7.46
CA ASN A 133 0.29 -8.30 -7.34
C ASN A 133 0.42 -7.01 -6.49
N GLN A 134 0.44 -7.20 -5.17
CA GLN A 134 0.48 -6.15 -4.15
C GLN A 134 1.68 -6.34 -3.20
N ARG A 135 2.17 -5.24 -2.61
CA ARG A 135 3.40 -5.22 -1.79
C ARG A 135 3.31 -6.11 -0.55
N ALA A 136 2.12 -6.37 -0.04
CA ALA A 136 1.89 -7.23 1.12
C ALA A 136 2.38 -8.68 0.92
N LEU A 137 2.52 -9.13 -0.34
CA LEU A 137 3.00 -10.48 -0.66
C LEU A 137 4.48 -10.71 -0.31
N GLY A 138 5.30 -9.66 -0.28
CA GLY A 138 6.75 -9.78 -0.20
C GLY A 138 7.29 -10.34 1.13
N GLY A 139 8.34 -11.15 1.05
CA GLY A 139 9.02 -11.76 2.18
C GLY A 139 9.92 -12.93 1.77
N ALA A 140 10.93 -13.24 2.60
CA ALA A 140 11.89 -14.31 2.30
C ALA A 140 11.26 -15.71 2.33
N LYS A 141 10.24 -15.87 3.18
CA LYS A 141 9.52 -17.12 3.45
C LYS A 141 8.02 -16.91 3.28
N PHE A 142 7.31 -17.91 2.77
CA PHE A 142 5.87 -17.79 2.53
C PHE A 142 5.04 -18.14 3.75
N ILE A 143 5.48 -19.15 4.51
CA ILE A 143 4.93 -19.48 5.82
C ILE A 143 5.78 -18.79 6.88
N ALA A 144 5.16 -17.92 7.66
CA ALA A 144 5.84 -17.27 8.79
C ALA A 144 6.30 -18.31 9.83
N PRO A 145 7.48 -18.14 10.46
CA PRO A 145 8.04 -19.14 11.36
C PRO A 145 7.09 -19.52 12.50
N ASN A 146 6.50 -18.54 13.18
CA ASN A 146 5.52 -18.75 14.25
C ASN A 146 4.20 -19.40 13.80
N LEU A 147 3.86 -19.36 12.52
CA LEU A 147 2.60 -19.93 12.00
C LEU A 147 2.78 -21.34 11.45
N ARG A 148 4.01 -21.84 11.33
CA ARG A 148 4.29 -23.12 10.67
C ARG A 148 3.59 -24.30 11.33
N ASP A 149 3.69 -24.41 12.65
CA ASP A 149 3.14 -25.51 13.44
C ASP A 149 1.76 -25.22 14.05
N VAL A 150 1.16 -24.07 13.71
CA VAL A 150 -0.18 -23.69 14.20
C VAL A 150 -1.24 -24.35 13.32
N PRO A 151 -2.36 -24.87 13.83
CA PRO A 151 -3.43 -25.37 12.97
C PRO A 151 -4.02 -24.29 12.06
N ILE A 152 -4.60 -24.68 10.91
CA ILE A 152 -5.38 -23.77 10.08
C ILE A 152 -6.76 -23.52 10.76
N PRO A 153 -7.26 -22.28 10.87
CA PRO A 153 -8.55 -22.01 11.48
C PRO A 153 -9.74 -22.56 10.68
N ASP A 154 -10.77 -23.09 11.35
CA ASP A 154 -11.97 -23.65 10.71
C ASP A 154 -12.88 -22.60 10.03
N ALA A 155 -12.72 -21.31 10.33
CA ALA A 155 -13.67 -20.23 10.00
C ALA A 155 -13.53 -19.65 8.56
N GLY A 156 -13.19 -20.47 7.57
CA GLY A 156 -13.05 -20.04 6.16
C GLY A 156 -11.77 -19.23 5.85
N SER A 157 -10.93 -18.96 6.86
CA SER A 157 -9.58 -18.44 6.68
C SER A 157 -8.61 -19.59 6.40
N LEU A 158 -7.67 -19.40 5.48
CA LEU A 158 -6.57 -20.36 5.29
C LEU A 158 -5.48 -20.20 6.36
N GLY A 159 -5.68 -19.38 7.39
CA GLY A 159 -4.70 -19.19 8.47
C GLY A 159 -3.52 -18.31 8.06
N GLY A 160 -3.73 -17.35 7.16
CA GLY A 160 -2.73 -16.37 6.74
C GLY A 160 -2.49 -16.35 5.23
N LEU A 161 -1.51 -15.53 4.81
CA LEU A 161 -1.27 -15.20 3.41
C LEU A 161 -0.49 -16.26 2.61
N PHE A 162 0.05 -17.29 3.28
CA PHE A 162 1.01 -18.24 2.69
C PHE A 162 0.50 -18.89 1.41
N TRP A 163 -0.80 -19.19 1.34
CA TRP A 163 -1.40 -19.84 0.18
C TRP A 163 -1.36 -18.97 -1.07
N VAL A 164 -1.80 -17.71 -0.91
CA VAL A 164 -1.78 -16.72 -1.98
C VAL A 164 -0.35 -16.49 -2.46
N ARG A 165 0.62 -16.47 -1.53
CA ARG A 165 2.06 -16.36 -1.87
C ARG A 165 2.53 -17.51 -2.76
N TYR A 166 2.17 -18.76 -2.45
CA TYR A 166 2.49 -19.90 -3.29
C TYR A 166 1.92 -19.79 -4.71
N LYS A 167 0.63 -19.44 -4.83
CA LYS A 167 -0.05 -19.28 -6.13
C LYS A 167 0.57 -18.15 -6.95
N MET A 168 0.79 -17.00 -6.31
CA MET A 168 1.40 -15.83 -6.95
C MET A 168 2.83 -16.13 -7.41
N ALA A 169 3.63 -16.84 -6.62
CA ALA A 169 5.02 -17.15 -6.98
C ALA A 169 5.09 -18.07 -8.20
N GLY A 170 4.29 -19.14 -8.22
CA GLY A 170 4.18 -20.04 -9.36
C GLY A 170 3.74 -19.29 -10.63
N SER A 171 2.73 -18.44 -10.49
CA SER A 171 2.18 -17.65 -11.62
C SER A 171 3.17 -16.60 -12.14
N ALA A 172 3.98 -15.99 -11.25
CA ALA A 172 5.05 -15.07 -11.63
C ALA A 172 6.10 -15.78 -12.52
N TRP A 173 6.61 -16.94 -12.09
CA TRP A 173 7.60 -17.69 -12.88
C TRP A 173 7.00 -18.32 -14.13
N ALA A 174 5.71 -18.66 -14.12
CA ALA A 174 5.01 -19.11 -15.32
C ALA A 174 5.04 -18.04 -16.43
N LYS A 175 5.01 -16.74 -16.09
CA LYS A 175 5.19 -15.64 -17.07
C LYS A 175 6.56 -15.69 -17.74
N ALA A 176 7.62 -16.04 -17.02
CA ALA A 176 8.97 -16.19 -17.60
C ALA A 176 9.05 -17.40 -18.55
N LEU A 177 8.37 -18.50 -18.22
CA LEU A 177 8.25 -19.66 -19.12
C LEU A 177 7.53 -19.31 -20.42
N VAL A 178 6.44 -18.54 -20.35
CA VAL A 178 5.67 -18.09 -21.53
C VAL A 178 6.49 -17.17 -22.43
N GLU A 179 7.39 -16.37 -21.85
CA GLU A 179 8.17 -15.39 -22.61
C GLU A 179 9.09 -16.06 -23.64
N VAL A 180 9.74 -17.16 -23.23
CA VAL A 180 10.79 -17.83 -24.00
C VAL A 180 10.21 -18.96 -24.87
N PRO A 181 10.44 -18.95 -26.20
CA PRO A 181 10.03 -20.03 -27.08
C PRO A 181 10.55 -21.40 -26.63
N GLY A 182 9.70 -22.43 -26.72
CA GLY A 182 10.05 -23.78 -26.28
C GLY A 182 10.22 -23.94 -24.76
N GLU A 183 9.86 -22.91 -23.97
CA GLU A 183 9.81 -22.92 -22.51
C GLU A 183 11.15 -23.28 -21.83
N GLN A 184 12.28 -23.03 -22.50
CA GLN A 184 13.62 -23.43 -22.06
C GLN A 184 14.21 -22.55 -20.94
N PHE A 185 13.49 -21.50 -20.52
CA PHE A 185 14.02 -20.52 -19.57
C PHE A 185 14.50 -21.18 -18.26
N LEU A 186 13.66 -21.99 -17.61
CA LEU A 186 14.00 -22.55 -16.30
C LEU A 186 15.06 -23.65 -16.40
N LYS A 187 15.09 -24.42 -17.49
CA LYS A 187 16.18 -25.36 -17.77
C LYS A 187 17.53 -24.63 -17.79
N THR A 188 17.68 -23.61 -18.63
CA THR A 188 18.95 -22.88 -18.75
C THR A 188 19.29 -22.10 -17.47
N PHE A 189 18.29 -21.53 -16.80
CA PHE A 189 18.48 -20.87 -15.51
C PHE A 189 19.00 -21.84 -14.44
N ASN A 190 18.38 -23.01 -14.29
CA ASN A 190 18.79 -24.04 -13.34
C ASN A 190 20.18 -24.61 -13.67
N GLU A 191 20.49 -24.87 -14.94
CA GLU A 191 21.84 -25.29 -15.39
C GLU A 191 22.91 -24.27 -14.97
N GLY A 192 22.65 -22.98 -15.17
CA GLY A 192 23.54 -21.90 -14.75
C GLY A 192 23.66 -21.78 -13.21
N PHE A 193 22.57 -22.00 -12.49
CA PHE A 193 22.56 -22.01 -11.03
C PHE A 193 23.33 -23.21 -10.45
N TYR A 194 23.16 -24.41 -11.02
CA TYR A 194 23.89 -25.62 -10.58
C TYR A 194 25.39 -25.54 -10.86
N ALA A 195 25.81 -24.74 -11.84
CA ALA A 195 27.22 -24.43 -12.05
C ALA A 195 27.79 -23.47 -10.98
N GLN A 196 26.94 -22.76 -10.23
CA GLN A 196 27.32 -21.74 -9.26
C GLN A 196 26.44 -21.77 -7.98
N PRO A 197 26.34 -22.91 -7.26
CA PRO A 197 25.37 -23.07 -6.16
C PRO A 197 25.57 -22.08 -5.01
N GLY A 198 26.78 -21.50 -4.87
CA GLY A 198 27.08 -20.46 -3.88
C GLY A 198 26.26 -19.17 -4.01
N ILE A 199 25.54 -18.95 -5.11
CA ILE A 199 24.67 -17.79 -5.30
C ILE A 199 23.27 -17.96 -4.68
N ALA A 200 22.94 -19.10 -4.07
CA ALA A 200 21.59 -19.43 -3.59
C ALA A 200 20.95 -18.37 -2.68
N ASN A 201 21.77 -17.64 -1.90
CA ASN A 201 21.33 -16.57 -1.01
C ASN A 201 21.69 -15.16 -1.52
N ASN A 202 22.19 -15.03 -2.76
CA ASN A 202 22.65 -13.79 -3.36
C ASN A 202 21.68 -13.33 -4.46
N VAL A 203 20.70 -12.52 -4.07
CA VAL A 203 19.63 -12.03 -4.95
C VAL A 203 20.19 -11.25 -6.15
N PRO A 204 21.14 -10.29 -6.00
CA PRO A 204 21.78 -9.66 -7.16
C PRO A 204 22.38 -10.65 -8.16
N ALA A 205 23.04 -11.72 -7.69
CA ALA A 205 23.61 -12.74 -8.56
C ALA A 205 22.54 -13.61 -9.24
N LEU A 206 21.46 -13.97 -8.54
CA LEU A 206 20.32 -14.69 -9.12
C LEU A 206 19.60 -13.85 -10.19
N VAL A 207 19.43 -12.55 -9.94
CA VAL A 207 18.87 -11.60 -10.92
C VAL A 207 19.78 -11.45 -12.13
N ALA A 208 21.10 -11.38 -11.93
CA ALA A 208 22.08 -11.36 -13.02
C ALA A 208 22.06 -12.64 -13.85
N LEU A 209 21.91 -13.81 -13.21
CA LEU A 209 21.72 -15.09 -13.89
C LEU A 209 20.44 -15.11 -14.74
N GLY A 210 19.35 -14.54 -14.24
CA GLY A 210 18.10 -14.39 -14.99
C GLY A 210 18.29 -13.57 -16.26
N GLN A 211 19.00 -12.43 -16.15
CA GLN A 211 19.33 -11.61 -17.33
C GLN A 211 20.27 -12.34 -18.29
N SER A 212 21.28 -13.06 -17.79
CA SER A 212 22.18 -13.87 -18.62
C SER A 212 21.41 -14.95 -19.38
N THR A 213 20.42 -15.58 -18.75
CA THR A 213 19.54 -16.58 -19.37
C THR A 213 18.74 -15.96 -20.52
N LEU A 214 18.17 -14.77 -20.32
CA LEU A 214 17.47 -14.05 -21.39
C LEU A 214 18.41 -13.65 -22.54
N ASN A 215 19.62 -13.20 -22.24
CA ASN A 215 20.61 -12.85 -23.26
C ASN A 215 20.95 -14.05 -24.15
N THR A 216 21.05 -15.25 -23.56
CA THR A 216 21.31 -16.49 -24.28
C THR A 216 20.12 -16.93 -25.13
N LEU A 217 18.91 -16.96 -24.55
CA LEU A 217 17.74 -17.55 -25.20
C LEU A 217 17.00 -16.57 -26.12
N ARG A 218 17.20 -15.27 -25.95
CA ARG A 218 16.51 -14.19 -26.69
C ARG A 218 17.46 -13.02 -27.03
N PRO A 219 18.54 -13.23 -27.81
CA PRO A 219 19.56 -12.21 -28.05
C PRO A 219 19.04 -10.93 -28.74
N GLY A 220 17.89 -10.97 -29.42
CA GLY A 220 17.28 -9.78 -30.05
C GLY A 220 16.34 -8.96 -29.16
N ASP A 221 15.81 -9.57 -28.09
CA ASP A 221 14.92 -8.92 -27.12
C ASP A 221 15.04 -9.64 -25.76
N PRO A 222 16.14 -9.43 -25.01
CA PRO A 222 16.43 -10.16 -23.78
C PRO A 222 15.63 -9.56 -22.60
N SER A 223 14.31 -9.57 -22.73
CA SER A 223 13.37 -8.99 -21.78
C SER A 223 12.33 -10.02 -21.31
N ILE A 224 11.57 -9.71 -20.25
CA ILE A 224 10.31 -10.36 -19.90
C ILE A 224 9.24 -9.27 -19.87
N GLU A 225 8.15 -9.46 -20.59
CA GLU A 225 7.10 -8.43 -20.74
C GLU A 225 7.67 -7.06 -21.18
N GLY A 226 8.75 -7.05 -21.97
CA GLY A 226 9.42 -5.83 -22.44
C GLY A 226 10.32 -5.13 -21.41
N LEU A 227 10.58 -5.74 -20.26
CA LEU A 227 11.45 -5.22 -19.20
C LEU A 227 12.72 -6.09 -19.04
N SER A 228 13.83 -5.50 -18.60
CA SER A 228 14.98 -6.31 -18.17
C SER A 228 14.58 -7.24 -17.03
N PHE A 229 15.31 -8.33 -16.81
CA PHE A 229 14.98 -9.30 -15.76
C PHE A 229 14.91 -8.61 -14.38
N ALA A 230 15.83 -7.69 -14.09
CA ALA A 230 15.85 -6.92 -12.85
C ALA A 230 14.61 -6.04 -12.67
N GLU A 231 14.20 -5.32 -13.72
CA GLU A 231 13.03 -4.43 -13.67
C GLU A 231 11.71 -5.21 -13.61
N TRP A 232 11.64 -6.35 -14.30
CA TRP A 232 10.50 -7.27 -14.20
C TRP A 232 10.41 -7.88 -12.80
N PHE A 233 11.51 -8.42 -12.28
CA PHE A 233 11.61 -9.05 -10.96
C PHE A 233 11.17 -8.09 -9.85
N LYS A 234 11.67 -6.85 -9.89
CA LYS A 234 11.31 -5.78 -8.93
C LYS A 234 9.81 -5.43 -8.94
N ARG A 235 9.11 -5.63 -10.07
CA ARG A 235 7.67 -5.37 -10.21
C ARG A 235 6.79 -6.55 -9.78
N GLN A 236 7.36 -7.72 -9.53
CA GLN A 236 6.65 -8.87 -8.99
C GLN A 236 6.82 -8.86 -7.47
N TYR A 237 5.84 -8.32 -6.73
CA TYR A 237 6.02 -8.14 -5.29
C TYR A 237 6.16 -9.46 -4.52
N ILE A 238 5.63 -10.56 -5.06
CA ILE A 238 5.85 -11.90 -4.52
C ILE A 238 7.30 -12.39 -4.64
N LEU A 239 8.11 -11.79 -5.52
CA LEU A 239 9.52 -12.11 -5.69
C LEU A 239 10.44 -11.32 -4.75
N GLU A 240 9.89 -10.42 -3.92
CA GLU A 240 10.66 -9.73 -2.88
C GLU A 240 11.19 -10.73 -1.85
N THR A 241 12.51 -10.83 -1.75
CA THR A 241 13.23 -11.79 -0.92
C THR A 241 13.63 -11.26 0.44
N LYS A 242 13.54 -9.94 0.68
CA LYS A 242 13.77 -9.33 1.98
C LYS A 242 12.44 -9.22 2.72
N ASN A 243 12.47 -9.42 4.04
CA ASN A 243 11.28 -9.14 4.86
C ASN A 243 11.00 -7.64 4.87
N THR A 244 9.76 -7.30 4.56
CA THR A 244 9.19 -5.99 4.87
C THR A 244 8.45 -6.08 6.20
N PHE A 245 8.60 -5.09 7.06
CA PHE A 245 8.09 -5.14 8.43
C PHE A 245 6.80 -4.34 8.60
N GLY A 246 6.19 -4.45 9.78
CA GLY A 246 4.99 -3.70 10.16
C GLY A 246 3.69 -4.19 9.52
N PRO A 247 2.61 -3.41 9.65
CA PRO A 247 1.28 -3.81 9.21
C PRO A 247 1.14 -3.80 7.69
N LYS A 248 0.46 -4.82 7.16
CA LYS A 248 0.22 -5.04 5.73
C LYS A 248 -1.23 -5.44 5.49
N LEU A 249 -1.80 -4.94 4.41
CA LEU A 249 -3.13 -5.28 3.93
C LEU A 249 -3.01 -5.77 2.49
N LEU A 250 -3.65 -6.89 2.19
CA LEU A 250 -3.82 -7.43 0.84
C LEU A 250 -5.30 -7.59 0.55
N VAL A 251 -5.75 -7.24 -0.65
CA VAL A 251 -7.14 -7.40 -1.08
C VAL A 251 -7.24 -8.18 -2.38
N GLU A 252 -7.97 -9.29 -2.37
CA GLU A 252 -8.19 -10.15 -3.53
C GLU A 252 -9.63 -10.00 -4.05
N PRO A 253 -9.84 -9.34 -5.20
CA PRO A 253 -11.12 -9.37 -5.88
C PRO A 253 -11.27 -10.63 -6.75
N VAL A 254 -12.34 -11.40 -6.55
CA VAL A 254 -12.71 -12.55 -7.39
C VAL A 254 -14.07 -12.26 -8.01
N PRO A 255 -14.21 -12.27 -9.35
CA PRO A 255 -15.50 -12.02 -9.99
C PRO A 255 -16.43 -13.22 -9.82
N VAL A 256 -17.70 -12.98 -9.50
CA VAL A 256 -18.74 -14.01 -9.54
C VAL A 256 -19.31 -14.05 -10.94
N THR A 257 -19.13 -15.17 -11.63
CA THR A 257 -19.45 -15.31 -13.07
C THR A 257 -20.53 -16.35 -13.35
N SER A 258 -21.02 -17.04 -12.33
CA SER A 258 -22.05 -18.07 -12.43
C SER A 258 -23.16 -17.83 -11.40
N SER A 259 -24.32 -18.44 -11.63
CA SER A 259 -25.51 -18.31 -10.76
C SER A 259 -25.99 -16.86 -10.56
N LEU A 260 -25.71 -15.97 -11.52
CA LEU A 260 -26.17 -14.59 -11.52
C LEU A 260 -27.68 -14.52 -11.80
N GLY A 261 -28.41 -13.68 -11.08
CA GLY A 261 -29.85 -13.52 -11.23
C GLY A 261 -30.33 -12.07 -11.02
N GLY A 262 -31.54 -11.78 -11.49
CA GLY A 262 -32.26 -10.54 -11.18
C GLY A 262 -31.46 -9.26 -11.46
N SER A 263 -31.03 -8.58 -10.38
CA SER A 263 -30.35 -7.28 -10.39
C SER A 263 -28.82 -7.36 -10.37
N ASP A 264 -28.23 -8.55 -10.45
CA ASP A 264 -26.77 -8.74 -10.46
C ASP A 264 -26.12 -8.03 -11.65
N PHE A 265 -25.10 -7.21 -11.38
CA PHE A 265 -24.42 -6.44 -12.44
C PHE A 265 -22.90 -6.36 -12.24
N GLY A 266 -22.45 -6.22 -11.00
CA GLY A 266 -21.02 -6.24 -10.65
C GLY A 266 -20.79 -6.97 -9.35
N VAL A 267 -20.92 -8.30 -9.39
CA VAL A 267 -20.77 -9.14 -8.21
C VAL A 267 -19.32 -9.60 -8.08
N PHE A 268 -18.68 -9.21 -6.99
CA PHE A 268 -17.29 -9.58 -6.69
C PHE A 268 -17.21 -10.10 -5.26
N PHE A 269 -16.41 -11.14 -5.03
CA PHE A 269 -15.95 -11.49 -3.70
C PHE A 269 -14.68 -10.71 -3.41
N LEU A 270 -14.71 -9.86 -2.40
CA LEU A 270 -13.55 -9.09 -1.94
C LEU A 270 -13.03 -9.73 -0.66
N GLN A 271 -11.84 -10.32 -0.73
CA GLN A 271 -11.17 -10.93 0.42
C GLN A 271 -10.07 -9.99 0.91
N ALA A 272 -9.98 -9.76 2.21
CA ALA A 272 -8.98 -8.92 2.83
C ALA A 272 -8.12 -9.76 3.79
N ASN A 273 -6.80 -9.68 3.62
CA ASN A 273 -5.82 -10.28 4.51
C ASN A 273 -5.04 -9.17 5.24
N TRP A 274 -5.12 -9.12 6.57
CA TRP A 274 -4.48 -8.07 7.38
C TRP A 274 -3.62 -8.66 8.50
N PHE A 275 -2.33 -8.32 8.50
CA PHE A 275 -1.34 -8.91 9.39
C PHE A 275 -0.18 -7.96 9.65
N ASP A 276 0.62 -8.23 10.68
CA ASP A 276 1.86 -7.49 11.00
C ASP A 276 3.07 -8.43 10.89
N THR A 277 4.14 -7.99 10.23
CA THR A 277 5.39 -8.77 10.15
C THR A 277 6.45 -8.17 11.09
N ALA A 278 6.92 -8.98 12.04
CA ALA A 278 7.98 -8.60 12.97
C ALA A 278 9.38 -8.75 12.38
N THR A 279 10.39 -8.21 13.06
CA THR A 279 11.80 -8.19 12.59
C THR A 279 12.43 -9.59 12.49
N ASN A 280 11.92 -10.57 13.23
CA ASN A 280 12.31 -11.98 13.14
C ASN A 280 11.58 -12.74 12.01
N GLY A 281 10.68 -12.09 11.27
CA GLY A 281 9.88 -12.69 10.21
C GLY A 281 8.58 -13.34 10.68
N ASP A 282 8.27 -13.33 11.98
CA ASP A 282 6.98 -13.81 12.48
C ASP A 282 5.84 -12.91 11.99
N GLU A 283 4.68 -13.52 11.76
CA GLU A 283 3.47 -12.82 11.35
C GLU A 283 2.40 -12.92 12.42
N THR A 284 1.87 -11.77 12.82
CA THR A 284 0.69 -11.69 13.69
C THR A 284 -0.54 -11.44 12.82
N LEU A 285 -1.47 -12.39 12.82
CA LEU A 285 -2.76 -12.27 12.13
C LEU A 285 -3.65 -11.29 12.90
N LEU A 286 -3.99 -10.15 12.28
CA LEU A 286 -4.68 -9.05 12.97
C LEU A 286 -6.20 -9.21 12.93
N SER A 287 -6.92 -8.39 13.69
CA SER A 287 -8.38 -8.38 13.71
C SER A 287 -8.90 -6.95 13.84
N GLY A 288 -9.96 -6.64 13.12
CA GLY A 288 -10.54 -5.30 13.04
C GLY A 288 -11.66 -5.24 12.03
N THR A 289 -12.10 -4.03 11.71
CA THR A 289 -13.20 -3.81 10.78
C THR A 289 -12.75 -2.88 9.66
N SER A 290 -13.06 -3.25 8.42
CA SER A 290 -13.01 -2.34 7.28
C SER A 290 -14.42 -1.86 6.94
N TYR A 291 -14.52 -0.61 6.50
CA TYR A 291 -15.71 -0.10 5.82
C TYR A 291 -15.30 0.24 4.38
N PRO A 292 -15.45 -0.70 3.43
CA PRO A 292 -15.06 -0.45 2.04
C PRO A 292 -15.79 0.75 1.46
N ILE A 293 -15.08 1.55 0.67
CA ILE A 293 -15.62 2.72 0.00
C ILE A 293 -15.67 2.43 -1.49
N TYR A 294 -16.90 2.30 -2.00
CA TYR A 294 -17.16 2.04 -3.41
C TYR A 294 -17.34 3.37 -4.14
N TRP A 295 -16.48 3.66 -5.10
CA TRP A 295 -16.52 4.91 -5.86
C TRP A 295 -17.16 4.69 -7.24
N GLN A 296 -18.12 5.55 -7.58
CA GLN A 296 -18.83 5.51 -8.85
C GLN A 296 -17.98 6.06 -10.01
N GLY A 297 -17.68 5.21 -10.99
CA GLY A 297 -17.17 5.61 -12.30
C GLY A 297 -15.90 6.49 -12.28
N ASN A 298 -15.92 7.54 -13.11
CA ASN A 298 -14.86 8.56 -13.19
C ASN A 298 -15.19 9.83 -12.39
N PHE A 299 -16.35 9.87 -11.73
CA PHE A 299 -16.93 11.08 -11.17
C PHE A 299 -16.59 11.27 -9.69
N THR A 300 -16.50 12.54 -9.35
CA THR A 300 -15.97 13.10 -8.12
C THR A 300 -16.80 12.73 -6.90
N PHE A 301 -16.19 12.04 -5.92
CA PHE A 301 -16.76 11.76 -4.59
C PHE A 301 -18.14 11.10 -4.51
N ASN A 302 -18.64 10.52 -5.60
CA ASN A 302 -19.91 9.79 -5.57
C ASN A 302 -19.65 8.38 -5.04
N ARG A 303 -20.08 8.15 -3.80
CA ARG A 303 -20.08 6.83 -3.18
C ARG A 303 -21.22 6.00 -3.75
N ASP A 304 -20.91 4.80 -4.22
CA ASP A 304 -21.91 3.76 -4.51
C ASP A 304 -22.25 3.02 -3.22
N PHE A 305 -23.51 2.64 -3.09
CA PHE A 305 -23.95 1.73 -2.04
C PHE A 305 -24.29 0.42 -2.73
N PRO A 306 -23.51 -0.67 -2.50
CA PRO A 306 -23.84 -1.95 -3.08
C PRO A 306 -25.27 -2.34 -2.72
N THR A 307 -25.94 -3.01 -3.63
CA THR A 307 -27.33 -3.45 -3.40
C THR A 307 -27.45 -4.56 -2.35
N THR A 308 -26.32 -5.16 -1.97
CA THR A 308 -26.20 -6.13 -0.87
C THR A 308 -26.03 -5.37 0.47
N PRO A 309 -27.00 -5.44 1.40
CA PRO A 309 -26.94 -4.66 2.65
C PRO A 309 -25.72 -4.96 3.53
N ASP A 310 -25.25 -6.20 3.53
CA ASP A 310 -24.08 -6.63 4.32
C ASP A 310 -22.74 -6.25 3.68
N ALA A 311 -22.76 -5.55 2.53
CA ALA A 311 -21.53 -5.24 1.79
C ALA A 311 -20.76 -4.00 2.27
N GLU A 312 -21.28 -3.28 3.26
CA GLU A 312 -20.69 -2.04 3.77
C GLU A 312 -19.58 -2.26 4.79
N LYS A 313 -19.37 -3.51 5.22
CA LYS A 313 -18.47 -3.87 6.31
C LYS A 313 -17.72 -5.17 6.00
N ILE A 314 -16.42 -5.19 6.28
CA ILE A 314 -15.63 -6.41 6.34
C ILE A 314 -15.16 -6.60 7.78
N ASP A 315 -15.64 -7.63 8.43
CA ASP A 315 -15.09 -8.07 9.71
C ASP A 315 -13.89 -8.98 9.47
N ILE A 316 -12.73 -8.54 9.97
CA ILE A 316 -11.46 -9.25 9.85
C ILE A 316 -11.18 -9.92 11.19
N ALA A 317 -11.07 -11.24 11.17
CA ALA A 317 -10.72 -12.07 12.32
C ALA A 317 -9.66 -13.09 11.93
N GLY A 318 -8.65 -13.28 12.78
CA GLY A 318 -7.55 -14.20 12.45
C GLY A 318 -6.86 -13.85 11.12
N GLY A 319 -6.73 -12.55 10.84
CA GLY A 319 -6.07 -12.00 9.66
C GLY A 319 -6.88 -12.06 8.37
N TYR A 320 -8.12 -12.56 8.38
CA TYR A 320 -8.96 -12.71 7.19
C TYR A 320 -10.35 -12.11 7.40
N GLY A 321 -10.88 -11.47 6.37
CA GLY A 321 -12.28 -11.07 6.27
C GLY A 321 -12.70 -11.01 4.81
N SER A 322 -14.00 -11.09 4.53
CA SER A 322 -14.49 -10.98 3.16
C SER A 322 -15.89 -10.41 3.06
N VAL A 323 -16.26 -10.01 1.85
CA VAL A 323 -17.58 -9.45 1.53
C VAL A 323 -17.92 -9.70 0.06
N VAL A 324 -19.21 -9.78 -0.29
CA VAL A 324 -19.69 -9.95 -1.67
C VAL A 324 -20.56 -8.77 -2.10
N PRO A 325 -19.99 -7.62 -2.47
CA PRO A 325 -20.76 -6.51 -3.03
C PRO A 325 -21.39 -6.87 -4.38
N ASN A 326 -22.65 -6.49 -4.56
CA ASN A 326 -23.30 -6.36 -5.87
C ASN A 326 -23.40 -4.89 -6.25
N LEU A 327 -22.51 -4.45 -7.15
CA LEU A 327 -22.41 -3.06 -7.60
C LEU A 327 -23.52 -2.71 -8.59
N SER A 328 -24.06 -1.50 -8.45
CA SER A 328 -25.28 -1.06 -9.12
C SER A 328 -25.06 -0.72 -10.59
N LYS A 329 -26.10 -0.87 -11.42
CA LYS A 329 -26.11 -0.41 -12.82
C LYS A 329 -26.28 1.11 -12.95
N ILE A 330 -25.29 1.86 -12.45
CA ILE A 330 -25.30 3.34 -12.39
C ILE A 330 -25.26 4.01 -13.78
N SER A 331 -24.83 3.28 -14.81
CA SER A 331 -24.75 3.75 -16.20
C SER A 331 -25.73 3.01 -17.12
N GLY A 332 -26.84 2.50 -16.56
CA GLY A 332 -27.70 1.56 -17.27
C GLY A 332 -27.00 0.22 -17.47
N GLU A 333 -27.18 -0.42 -18.63
CA GLU A 333 -26.54 -1.70 -18.96
C GLU A 333 -25.10 -1.56 -19.45
N GLU A 334 -24.58 -0.33 -19.56
CA GLU A 334 -23.20 -0.09 -19.99
C GLU A 334 -22.20 -0.38 -18.86
N PRO A 335 -21.09 -1.09 -19.16
CA PRO A 335 -20.07 -1.37 -18.17
C PRO A 335 -19.36 -0.10 -17.70
N TYR A 336 -18.76 -0.18 -16.52
CA TYR A 336 -17.97 0.93 -15.96
C TYR A 336 -16.90 0.44 -14.98
N ARG A 337 -15.85 1.26 -14.82
CA ARG A 337 -14.83 1.04 -13.78
C ARG A 337 -15.32 1.53 -12.43
N ALA A 338 -15.39 0.65 -11.44
CA ALA A 338 -15.48 1.03 -10.03
C ALA A 338 -14.09 1.07 -9.40
N SER A 339 -13.88 1.99 -8.46
CA SER A 339 -12.71 1.94 -7.56
C SER A 339 -13.20 1.55 -6.18
N VAL A 340 -12.55 0.60 -5.52
CA VAL A 340 -12.93 0.17 -4.17
C VAL A 340 -11.73 0.35 -3.27
N ASP A 341 -11.87 1.25 -2.29
CA ASP A 341 -10.91 1.39 -1.19
C ASP A 341 -11.31 0.47 -0.06
N VAL A 342 -10.38 -0.35 0.43
CA VAL A 342 -10.56 -1.19 1.62
C VAL A 342 -9.64 -0.65 2.72
N PRO A 343 -10.12 0.27 3.57
CA PRO A 343 -9.32 0.82 4.66
C PRO A 343 -9.43 -0.04 5.93
N VAL A 344 -8.30 -0.30 6.61
CA VAL A 344 -8.27 -0.90 7.94
C VAL A 344 -7.24 -0.17 8.79
N GLN A 345 -7.69 0.50 9.85
CA GLN A 345 -6.85 1.43 10.61
C GLN A 345 -6.20 2.50 9.70
N ASP A 346 -4.88 2.53 9.60
CA ASP A 346 -4.12 3.41 8.70
C ASP A 346 -3.60 2.68 7.45
N GLN A 347 -4.09 1.47 7.19
CA GLN A 347 -3.79 0.73 5.97
C GLN A 347 -4.94 0.90 4.98
N ILE A 348 -4.62 1.00 3.70
CA ILE A 348 -5.61 1.09 2.64
C ILE A 348 -5.06 0.41 1.39
N GLU A 349 -5.88 -0.45 0.79
CA GLU A 349 -5.61 -1.03 -0.52
C GLU A 349 -6.76 -0.68 -1.45
N ARG A 350 -6.43 -0.34 -2.70
CA ARG A 350 -7.41 0.04 -3.72
C ARG A 350 -7.40 -0.95 -4.86
N VAL A 351 -8.57 -1.50 -5.16
CA VAL A 351 -8.80 -2.35 -6.33
C VAL A 351 -9.71 -1.66 -7.35
N TYR A 352 -9.52 -1.97 -8.64
CA TYR A 352 -10.35 -1.47 -9.73
C TYR A 352 -11.14 -2.62 -10.33
N LEU A 353 -12.46 -2.48 -10.40
CA LEU A 353 -13.37 -3.55 -10.81
C LEU A 353 -14.10 -3.17 -12.10
N PRO A 354 -14.11 -4.04 -13.14
CA PRO A 354 -14.80 -3.79 -14.40
C PRO A 354 -16.27 -4.23 -14.32
N VAL A 355 -17.09 -3.43 -13.64
CA VAL A 355 -18.50 -3.70 -13.39
C VAL A 355 -19.27 -3.84 -14.71
N GLY A 356 -20.12 -4.87 -14.81
CA GLY A 356 -20.90 -5.19 -16.01
C GLY A 356 -20.08 -5.74 -17.19
N SER A 357 -18.75 -5.83 -17.09
CA SER A 357 -17.90 -6.22 -18.23
C SER A 357 -17.62 -7.72 -18.33
N ILE A 358 -17.80 -8.47 -17.24
CA ILE A 358 -17.38 -9.87 -17.16
C ILE A 358 -18.55 -10.79 -17.50
N ALA A 359 -19.62 -10.73 -16.71
CA ALA A 359 -20.85 -11.48 -16.90
C ALA A 359 -22.00 -10.73 -16.21
N THR A 360 -23.20 -10.86 -16.75
CA THR A 360 -24.45 -10.35 -16.15
C THR A 360 -25.56 -11.37 -16.41
N PRO A 361 -26.74 -11.27 -15.75
CA PRO A 361 -27.89 -12.11 -16.10
C PRO A 361 -28.33 -11.96 -17.57
N SER A 362 -28.16 -10.78 -18.16
CA SER A 362 -28.45 -10.50 -19.58
C SER A 362 -27.36 -11.00 -20.52
N LEU A 363 -26.11 -11.14 -20.05
CA LEU A 363 -24.94 -11.63 -20.76
C LEU A 363 -24.22 -12.70 -19.91
N PRO A 364 -24.80 -13.91 -19.80
CA PRO A 364 -24.37 -14.90 -18.81
C PRO A 364 -23.07 -15.62 -19.18
N THR A 365 -22.63 -15.56 -20.44
CA THR A 365 -21.36 -16.13 -20.88
C THR A 365 -20.20 -15.22 -20.43
N PRO A 366 -19.31 -15.67 -19.53
CA PRO A 366 -18.25 -14.83 -19.03
C PRO A 366 -17.27 -14.43 -20.13
N ARG A 367 -16.91 -13.15 -20.16
CA ARG A 367 -15.82 -12.63 -20.99
C ARG A 367 -14.48 -13.18 -20.50
N ASP A 368 -13.56 -13.45 -21.41
CA ASP A 368 -12.26 -14.07 -21.11
C ASP A 368 -11.09 -13.08 -21.17
N LEU A 369 -11.28 -11.91 -21.79
CA LEU A 369 -10.41 -10.74 -21.68
C LEU A 369 -11.20 -9.55 -21.13
N TYR A 370 -10.87 -9.09 -19.93
CA TYR A 370 -11.59 -8.01 -19.27
C TYR A 370 -10.67 -7.20 -18.35
N GLY A 371 -11.14 -6.02 -17.95
CA GLY A 371 -10.35 -5.16 -17.08
C GLY A 371 -10.74 -3.70 -17.10
N THR A 372 -9.86 -2.89 -16.54
CA THR A 372 -10.09 -1.45 -16.36
C THR A 372 -8.96 -0.63 -16.95
N VAL A 373 -9.28 0.57 -17.43
CA VAL A 373 -8.32 1.62 -17.82
C VAL A 373 -8.34 2.71 -16.76
N VAL A 374 -7.16 3.10 -16.26
CA VAL A 374 -7.01 4.07 -15.17
C VAL A 374 -6.07 5.20 -15.59
N GLY A 375 -6.39 6.44 -15.20
CA GLY A 375 -5.52 7.61 -15.41
C GLY A 375 -5.55 8.23 -16.81
N ALA A 376 -6.29 7.64 -17.76
CA ALA A 376 -6.46 8.17 -19.10
C ALA A 376 -7.13 9.56 -19.08
N SER A 377 -6.42 10.58 -19.58
CA SER A 377 -6.99 11.92 -19.75
C SER A 377 -7.92 11.94 -20.96
N THR A 378 -9.22 12.04 -20.70
CA THR A 378 -10.28 12.08 -21.71
C THR A 378 -11.02 13.42 -21.66
N GLN A 379 -11.53 13.83 -22.81
CA GLN A 379 -12.42 14.97 -23.02
C GLN A 379 -13.73 14.49 -23.62
N ALA A 380 -14.79 15.31 -23.55
CA ALA A 380 -16.05 14.99 -24.18
C ALA A 380 -15.85 14.70 -25.69
N GLY A 381 -16.34 13.55 -26.16
CA GLY A 381 -16.18 13.09 -27.53
C GLY A 381 -14.94 12.22 -27.80
N ASP A 382 -14.04 12.04 -26.81
CA ASP A 382 -12.98 11.03 -26.93
C ASP A 382 -13.56 9.61 -26.89
N VAL A 383 -13.01 8.72 -27.71
CA VAL A 383 -13.32 7.29 -27.67
C VAL A 383 -12.06 6.53 -27.29
N LEU A 384 -12.18 5.64 -26.30
CA LEU A 384 -11.10 4.74 -25.90
C LEU A 384 -11.36 3.33 -26.46
N ARG A 385 -10.29 2.70 -26.94
CA ARG A 385 -10.29 1.29 -27.38
C ARG A 385 -8.98 0.62 -27.01
N LEU A 386 -8.98 -0.70 -26.96
CA LEU A 386 -7.76 -1.50 -26.90
C LEU A 386 -7.48 -2.08 -28.28
N THR A 387 -6.25 -1.91 -28.75
CA THR A 387 -5.69 -2.78 -29.80
C THR A 387 -4.91 -3.89 -29.11
N VAL A 388 -5.21 -5.15 -29.41
CA VAL A 388 -4.57 -6.28 -28.73
C VAL A 388 -3.96 -7.24 -29.74
N THR A 389 -2.73 -7.65 -29.46
CA THR A 389 -2.02 -8.69 -30.22
C THR A 389 -1.75 -9.88 -29.30
N VAL A 390 -2.23 -11.06 -29.67
CA VAL A 390 -2.06 -12.34 -28.96
C VAL A 390 -1.12 -13.22 -29.76
N ASN A 391 0.03 -13.61 -29.20
CA ASN A 391 1.01 -14.47 -29.87
C ASN A 391 1.38 -13.98 -31.29
N SER A 392 1.54 -12.66 -31.46
CA SER A 392 1.79 -11.96 -32.73
C SER A 392 0.60 -11.83 -33.70
N SER A 393 -0.59 -12.29 -33.34
CA SER A 393 -1.82 -12.10 -34.12
C SER A 393 -2.68 -10.99 -33.52
N ALA A 394 -2.99 -9.96 -34.31
CA ALA A 394 -3.93 -8.92 -33.89
C ALA A 394 -5.35 -9.49 -33.79
N ILE A 395 -6.09 -9.06 -32.77
CA ILE A 395 -7.53 -9.31 -32.64
C ILE A 395 -8.32 -8.02 -32.97
N PRO A 396 -9.64 -8.10 -33.19
CA PRO A 396 -10.47 -6.92 -33.32
C PRO A 396 -10.36 -6.01 -32.10
N ASP A 397 -10.54 -4.70 -32.31
CA ASP A 397 -10.43 -3.73 -31.23
C ASP A 397 -11.48 -4.00 -30.15
N VAL A 398 -11.05 -3.85 -28.90
CA VAL A 398 -11.92 -4.00 -27.74
C VAL A 398 -12.39 -2.61 -27.32
N PRO A 399 -13.70 -2.30 -27.37
CA PRO A 399 -14.20 -1.02 -26.91
C PRO A 399 -13.96 -0.85 -25.41
N VAL A 400 -13.59 0.37 -25.01
CA VAL A 400 -13.49 0.75 -23.59
C VAL A 400 -14.63 1.73 -23.29
N THR A 401 -15.60 1.27 -22.50
CA THR A 401 -16.78 2.06 -22.10
C THR A 401 -16.67 2.42 -20.62
N ASN A 402 -16.80 3.70 -20.28
CA ASN A 402 -16.65 4.22 -18.91
C ASN A 402 -15.41 3.64 -18.19
N ASN A 403 -14.29 3.55 -18.91
CA ASN A 403 -13.01 3.02 -18.43
C ASN A 403 -13.00 1.53 -18.02
N ALA A 404 -14.00 0.74 -18.42
CA ALA A 404 -14.00 -0.71 -18.32
C ALA A 404 -14.11 -1.36 -19.70
N PHE A 405 -13.67 -2.61 -19.80
CA PHE A 405 -13.78 -3.40 -21.03
C PHE A 405 -13.97 -4.88 -20.72
N GLY A 406 -14.58 -5.58 -21.66
CA GLY A 406 -14.78 -7.02 -21.63
C GLY A 406 -15.11 -7.55 -23.01
N VAL A 407 -14.42 -8.59 -23.45
CA VAL A 407 -14.67 -9.29 -24.71
C VAL A 407 -14.49 -10.79 -24.54
N LEU A 408 -15.23 -11.56 -25.33
CA LEU A 408 -15.06 -13.02 -25.42
C LEU A 408 -14.28 -13.30 -26.69
N LEU A 409 -13.05 -13.78 -26.53
CA LEU A 409 -12.19 -14.19 -27.64
C LEU A 409 -12.43 -15.67 -27.95
N GLY A 410 -12.45 -16.53 -26.93
CA GLY A 410 -12.75 -17.95 -27.04
C GLY A 410 -11.77 -18.75 -27.91
N THR A 411 -10.65 -18.16 -28.34
CA THR A 411 -9.69 -18.81 -29.23
C THR A 411 -8.68 -19.63 -28.43
N GLY A 412 -8.30 -20.81 -28.94
CA GLY A 412 -7.26 -21.62 -28.28
C GLY A 412 -5.91 -20.91 -28.13
N SER A 413 -5.58 -19.98 -29.05
CA SER A 413 -4.37 -19.16 -28.96
C SER A 413 -4.40 -18.15 -27.81
N PHE A 414 -5.59 -17.71 -27.39
CA PHE A 414 -5.76 -16.86 -26.22
C PHE A 414 -5.96 -17.70 -24.95
N LEU A 415 -6.83 -18.71 -24.97
CA LEU A 415 -7.16 -19.54 -23.81
C LEU A 415 -6.00 -20.42 -23.33
N GLY A 416 -5.02 -20.70 -24.18
CA GLY A 416 -3.76 -21.33 -23.79
C GLY A 416 -2.75 -20.32 -23.22
N ASN A 417 -1.47 -20.70 -23.27
CA ASN A 417 -0.37 -19.78 -22.97
C ASN A 417 -0.29 -18.67 -24.02
N ALA A 418 -0.22 -17.43 -23.53
CA ALA A 418 -0.24 -16.28 -24.43
C ALA A 418 0.72 -15.18 -23.99
N ARG A 419 1.43 -14.65 -24.98
CA ARG A 419 2.12 -13.35 -24.90
C ARG A 419 1.24 -12.30 -25.56
N LEU A 420 0.89 -11.27 -24.81
CA LEU A 420 0.02 -10.21 -25.27
C LEU A 420 0.77 -8.88 -25.34
N THR A 421 0.44 -8.09 -26.36
CA THR A 421 0.70 -6.64 -26.37
C THR A 421 -0.65 -5.95 -26.42
N VAL A 422 -0.93 -5.14 -25.41
CA VAL A 422 -2.18 -4.39 -25.24
C VAL A 422 -1.84 -2.92 -25.32
N ASN A 423 -2.44 -2.21 -26.27
CA ASN A 423 -2.33 -0.75 -26.32
C ASN A 423 -3.67 -0.11 -25.96
N VAL A 424 -3.65 0.86 -25.06
CA VAL A 424 -4.79 1.76 -24.82
C VAL A 424 -4.69 2.89 -25.83
N VAL A 425 -5.67 2.98 -26.74
CA VAL A 425 -5.70 3.97 -27.82
C VAL A 425 -6.86 4.92 -27.59
N ARG A 426 -6.57 6.22 -27.66
CA ARG A 426 -7.57 7.29 -27.66
C ARG A 426 -7.75 7.82 -29.08
N ASN A 427 -8.97 7.78 -29.58
CA ASN A 427 -9.37 8.53 -30.76
C ASN A 427 -9.94 9.88 -30.34
N ARG A 428 -9.36 10.96 -30.88
CA ARG A 428 -9.88 12.33 -30.73
C ARG A 428 -10.01 12.96 -32.11
N LEU A 429 -11.24 13.31 -32.48
CA LEU A 429 -11.54 13.96 -33.77
C LEU A 429 -10.94 13.18 -34.97
N GLY A 430 -10.98 11.85 -34.92
CA GLY A 430 -10.45 10.99 -35.99
C GLY A 430 -8.94 10.70 -35.90
N SER A 431 -8.22 11.28 -34.94
CA SER A 431 -6.79 10.99 -34.72
C SER A 431 -6.60 10.02 -33.57
N ASP A 432 -5.87 8.94 -33.82
CA ASP A 432 -5.48 7.98 -32.78
C ASP A 432 -4.22 8.41 -32.05
N THR A 433 -4.18 8.16 -30.75
CA THR A 433 -2.99 8.31 -29.90
C THR A 433 -2.91 7.13 -28.95
N THR A 434 -1.80 6.39 -28.98
CA THR A 434 -1.51 5.35 -27.99
C THR A 434 -1.12 6.01 -26.66
N LEU A 435 -1.91 5.76 -25.62
CA LEU A 435 -1.69 6.28 -24.26
C LEU A 435 -0.85 5.34 -23.39
N LEU A 436 -0.93 4.03 -23.66
CA LEU A 436 -0.20 2.99 -22.95
C LEU A 436 0.09 1.83 -23.89
N THR A 437 1.28 1.26 -23.79
CA THR A 437 1.61 -0.06 -24.33
C THR A 437 2.02 -0.96 -23.17
N ARG A 438 1.28 -2.05 -22.97
CA ARG A 438 1.58 -3.07 -21.95
C ARG A 438 1.82 -4.40 -22.63
N ARG A 439 3.00 -5.00 -22.38
CA ARG A 439 3.23 -6.42 -22.67
C ARG A 439 2.90 -7.23 -21.44
N VAL A 440 2.21 -8.35 -21.61
CA VAL A 440 1.78 -9.22 -20.50
C VAL A 440 1.80 -10.66 -20.95
N ASN A 441 2.33 -11.53 -20.10
CA ASN A 441 2.29 -12.97 -20.29
C ASN A 441 1.24 -13.58 -19.35
N LYS A 442 0.59 -14.64 -19.80
CA LYS A 442 -0.36 -15.40 -18.99
C LYS A 442 -0.26 -16.91 -19.22
N GLY A 443 -0.65 -17.66 -18.19
CA GLY A 443 -0.95 -19.08 -18.31
C GLY A 443 -2.29 -19.33 -19.02
N PRO A 444 -2.77 -20.58 -19.04
CA PRO A 444 -4.09 -20.92 -19.57
C PRO A 444 -5.23 -20.21 -18.82
N GLY A 445 -6.38 -20.04 -19.48
CA GLY A 445 -7.57 -19.41 -18.90
C GLY A 445 -7.75 -17.92 -19.25
N PRO A 446 -8.63 -17.20 -18.54
CA PRO A 446 -8.96 -15.80 -18.80
C PRO A 446 -7.81 -14.84 -18.43
N LEU A 447 -7.98 -13.56 -18.73
CA LEU A 447 -7.05 -12.50 -18.35
C LEU A 447 -7.80 -11.26 -17.84
N ALA A 448 -7.57 -10.92 -16.56
CA ALA A 448 -7.99 -9.69 -15.95
C ALA A 448 -6.83 -8.68 -15.96
N LEU A 449 -7.06 -7.48 -16.51
CA LEU A 449 -6.02 -6.45 -16.59
C LEU A 449 -6.40 -5.18 -15.83
N ASP A 450 -5.39 -4.60 -15.18
CA ASP A 450 -5.43 -3.24 -14.64
C ASP A 450 -4.47 -2.35 -15.46
N LEU A 451 -5.03 -1.65 -16.44
CA LEU A 451 -4.27 -0.83 -17.39
C LEU A 451 -4.15 0.60 -16.86
N ARG A 452 -3.04 0.87 -16.16
CA ARG A 452 -2.77 2.19 -15.57
C ARG A 452 -1.94 3.07 -16.53
N VAL A 453 -2.59 4.03 -17.17
CA VAL A 453 -1.98 4.99 -18.11
C VAL A 453 -1.07 5.96 -17.35
N GLU A 454 0.19 6.06 -17.78
CA GLU A 454 1.19 6.99 -17.24
C GLU A 454 1.35 6.94 -15.70
N SER A 455 1.10 5.78 -15.09
CA SER A 455 1.11 5.64 -13.64
C SER A 455 2.50 5.54 -13.06
N GLU A 456 3.46 4.92 -13.75
CA GLU A 456 4.84 4.85 -13.27
C GLU A 456 5.57 6.16 -13.55
N GLN A 457 6.05 6.80 -12.48
CA GLN A 457 6.72 8.10 -12.55
C GLN A 457 7.91 8.13 -11.59
N SER A 458 8.93 8.92 -11.96
CA SER A 458 10.00 9.30 -11.04
C SER A 458 9.60 10.60 -10.34
N PHE A 459 9.59 10.57 -9.01
CA PHE A 459 9.40 11.76 -8.19
C PHE A 459 10.72 12.21 -7.58
N SER A 460 11.10 13.46 -7.84
CA SER A 460 12.28 14.10 -7.28
C SER A 460 11.86 15.26 -6.38
N PRO A 461 12.02 15.15 -5.05
CA PRO A 461 11.80 16.28 -4.15
C PRO A 461 12.68 17.48 -4.56
N ALA A 462 12.13 18.69 -4.48
CA ALA A 462 12.90 19.89 -4.78
C ALA A 462 14.13 19.99 -3.85
N GLY A 463 15.33 20.01 -4.45
CA GLY A 463 16.60 20.02 -3.70
C GLY A 463 17.09 18.65 -3.21
N GLY A 464 16.37 17.56 -3.49
CA GLY A 464 16.69 16.20 -3.03
C GLY A 464 16.36 15.96 -1.56
N LEU A 465 17.00 14.95 -0.94
CA LEU A 465 16.84 14.69 0.49
C LEU A 465 17.87 15.50 1.30
N PRO A 466 17.44 16.30 2.29
CA PRO A 466 18.36 17.12 3.07
C PRO A 466 19.19 16.28 4.05
N LYS A 467 20.35 16.81 4.46
CA LYS A 467 21.10 16.32 5.63
C LYS A 467 20.31 16.64 6.91
N GLY A 468 20.37 15.77 7.91
CA GLY A 468 19.65 15.93 9.17
C GLY A 468 18.23 15.39 9.09
N MET A 469 17.39 15.78 10.03
CA MET A 469 16.00 15.35 10.09
C MET A 469 15.11 16.13 9.13
N ALA A 470 14.25 15.41 8.43
CA ALA A 470 13.15 15.94 7.64
C ALA A 470 11.89 15.09 7.83
N LEU A 471 10.73 15.71 7.67
CA LEU A 471 9.44 15.02 7.59
C LEU A 471 9.03 14.94 6.13
N ILE A 472 9.13 13.75 5.55
CA ILE A 472 8.93 13.52 4.13
C ILE A 472 7.78 12.56 3.87
N GLY A 473 7.23 12.61 2.68
CA GLY A 473 6.32 11.61 2.16
C GLY A 473 6.43 11.53 0.64
N PHE A 474 6.11 10.37 0.08
CA PHE A 474 6.24 10.14 -1.35
C PHE A 474 4.86 10.18 -2.03
N PRO A 475 4.63 11.05 -3.03
CA PRO A 475 3.39 11.08 -3.79
C PRO A 475 3.31 9.97 -4.85
N VAL A 476 4.17 8.96 -4.74
CA VAL A 476 4.21 7.75 -5.55
C VAL A 476 4.35 6.56 -4.60
N ASN A 477 3.75 5.42 -4.93
CA ASN A 477 3.96 4.17 -4.22
C ASN A 477 5.25 3.53 -4.75
N PRO A 478 6.35 3.48 -3.99
CA PRO A 478 7.65 3.06 -4.50
C PRO A 478 7.60 1.63 -5.07
N LEU A 479 8.34 1.40 -6.16
CA LEU A 479 8.49 0.04 -6.72
C LEU A 479 9.35 -0.85 -5.80
N ALA A 480 10.36 -0.29 -5.13
CA ALA A 480 11.15 -1.03 -4.16
C ALA A 480 10.35 -1.25 -2.87
N SER A 481 10.36 -2.46 -2.31
CA SER A 481 9.59 -2.79 -1.09
C SER A 481 10.32 -2.42 0.20
N VAL A 482 11.65 -2.34 0.19
CA VAL A 482 12.49 -2.13 1.38
C VAL A 482 12.94 -0.67 1.49
N ASN A 483 12.92 -0.12 2.71
CA ASN A 483 13.14 1.32 2.94
C ASN A 483 14.53 1.81 2.54
N SER A 484 15.57 1.00 2.72
CA SER A 484 16.93 1.32 2.28
C SER A 484 17.05 1.45 0.76
N ASP A 485 16.43 0.52 0.03
CA ASP A 485 16.39 0.52 -1.44
C ASP A 485 15.57 1.70 -1.98
N VAL A 486 14.54 2.16 -1.25
CA VAL A 486 13.80 3.39 -1.57
C VAL A 486 14.67 4.64 -1.36
N LEU A 487 15.47 4.69 -0.29
CA LEU A 487 16.35 5.81 0.05
C LEU A 487 17.70 5.78 -0.70
N GLY A 488 18.06 4.68 -1.34
CA GLY A 488 19.36 4.50 -1.98
C GLY A 488 20.53 4.54 -0.99
N ILE A 489 20.35 4.02 0.23
CA ILE A 489 21.38 3.92 1.28
C ILE A 489 21.46 2.49 1.81
N ALA A 490 22.52 2.16 2.56
CA ALA A 490 22.65 0.84 3.17
C ALA A 490 21.62 0.64 4.30
N ASP A 491 21.14 -0.59 4.50
CA ASP A 491 20.15 -0.95 5.52
C ASP A 491 20.53 -0.48 6.94
N ASN A 492 21.82 -0.56 7.28
CA ASN A 492 22.34 -0.14 8.59
C ASN A 492 22.49 1.40 8.74
N GLN A 493 22.22 2.17 7.69
CA GLN A 493 22.23 3.63 7.69
C GLN A 493 20.83 4.25 7.74
N VAL A 494 19.78 3.43 7.58
CA VAL A 494 18.39 3.92 7.60
C VAL A 494 18.02 4.38 9.00
N LEU A 495 17.68 5.66 9.12
CA LEU A 495 17.09 6.25 10.32
C LEU A 495 15.75 6.84 9.92
N ALA A 496 14.68 6.12 10.22
CA ALA A 496 13.32 6.53 9.91
C ALA A 496 12.37 6.22 11.07
N ALA A 497 11.34 7.05 11.21
CA ALA A 497 10.31 6.90 12.22
C ALA A 497 8.95 7.35 11.70
N ARG A 498 7.88 6.70 12.17
CA ARG A 498 6.49 7.14 11.95
C ARG A 498 5.73 7.07 13.28
N PHE A 499 4.94 8.08 13.57
CA PHE A 499 4.12 8.08 14.77
C PHE A 499 2.95 7.10 14.62
N ASN A 500 2.77 6.21 15.59
CA ASN A 500 1.70 5.24 15.67
C ASN A 500 0.72 5.68 16.77
N SER A 501 -0.46 6.17 16.36
CA SER A 501 -1.46 6.69 17.30
C SER A 501 -1.98 5.64 18.26
N SER A 502 -2.15 4.39 17.82
CA SER A 502 -2.66 3.30 18.66
C SER A 502 -1.71 2.94 19.81
N LYS A 503 -0.40 3.16 19.61
CA LYS A 503 0.63 2.90 20.63
C LYS A 503 1.10 4.18 21.34
N ALA A 504 0.62 5.35 20.91
CA ALA A 504 1.09 6.68 21.32
C ALA A 504 2.62 6.84 21.30
N LYS A 505 3.31 6.20 20.34
CA LYS A 505 4.77 6.22 20.21
C LYS A 505 5.21 6.18 18.76
N TYR A 506 6.48 6.48 18.53
CA TYR A 506 7.10 6.31 17.22
C TYR A 506 7.48 4.85 17.00
N ASP A 507 7.03 4.27 15.88
CA ASP A 507 7.62 3.04 15.35
C ASP A 507 8.91 3.44 14.60
N LEU A 508 10.02 2.79 14.96
CA LEU A 508 11.36 3.11 14.46
C LEU A 508 11.82 2.02 13.50
N TYR A 509 12.57 2.37 12.47
CA TYR A 509 13.24 1.37 11.63
C TYR A 509 14.19 0.51 12.50
N PRO A 510 14.21 -0.83 12.34
CA PRO A 510 13.55 -1.63 11.29
C PRO A 510 12.11 -2.07 11.59
N GLU A 511 11.55 -1.85 12.77
CA GLU A 511 10.16 -2.24 13.09
C GLU A 511 9.11 -1.44 12.31
N LEU A 512 9.52 -0.31 11.71
CA LEU A 512 8.70 0.54 10.85
C LEU A 512 8.27 -0.18 9.56
N GLU A 513 7.03 0.05 9.15
CA GLU A 513 6.51 -0.39 7.85
C GLU A 513 7.31 0.14 6.64
N SER A 514 7.13 -0.52 5.50
CA SER A 514 7.66 -0.03 4.24
C SER A 514 7.07 1.33 3.84
N PHE A 515 7.91 2.22 3.31
CA PHE A 515 7.50 3.50 2.76
C PHE A 515 6.45 3.30 1.67
N LYS A 516 5.29 3.93 1.84
CA LYS A 516 4.16 3.85 0.92
C LYS A 516 3.55 5.23 0.67
N ILE A 517 2.80 5.32 -0.42
CA ILE A 517 2.09 6.54 -0.79
C ILE A 517 1.05 6.91 0.27
N GLY A 518 0.85 8.21 0.50
CA GLY A 518 -0.10 8.73 1.49
C GLY A 518 0.42 8.77 2.92
N HIS A 519 1.52 8.07 3.24
CA HIS A 519 2.11 8.04 4.58
C HIS A 519 3.27 9.02 4.72
N GLY A 520 3.39 9.61 5.90
CA GLY A 520 4.51 10.49 6.27
C GLY A 520 5.52 9.82 7.19
N TYR A 521 6.79 10.18 7.02
CA TYR A 521 7.90 9.60 7.77
C TYR A 521 8.93 10.68 8.16
N PHE A 522 9.37 10.65 9.41
CA PHE A 522 10.62 11.31 9.74
C PHE A 522 11.77 10.48 9.18
N VAL A 523 12.69 11.12 8.47
CA VAL A 523 13.92 10.52 7.95
C VAL A 523 15.08 11.39 8.36
N ARG A 524 16.17 10.77 8.81
CA ARG A 524 17.40 11.46 9.21
C ARG A 524 18.58 10.95 8.40
N LEU A 525 19.21 11.84 7.63
CA LEU A 525 20.36 11.48 6.80
C LEU A 525 21.67 12.09 7.35
N ASN A 526 22.75 11.31 7.30
CA ASN A 526 24.11 11.78 7.62
C ASN A 526 24.66 12.74 6.56
N VAL A 527 24.24 12.59 5.31
CA VAL A 527 24.70 13.37 4.16
C VAL A 527 23.47 13.70 3.31
N ALA A 528 23.41 14.93 2.79
CA ALA A 528 22.35 15.31 1.86
C ALA A 528 22.49 14.50 0.55
N GLN A 529 21.37 14.14 -0.06
CA GLN A 529 21.33 13.47 -1.35
C GLN A 529 20.70 14.40 -2.40
N PRO A 530 21.46 15.36 -2.95
CA PRO A 530 20.98 16.17 -4.06
C PRO A 530 20.71 15.26 -5.27
N GLY A 531 19.60 15.50 -5.97
CA GLY A 531 19.20 14.68 -7.12
C GLY A 531 18.56 13.34 -6.76
N PHE A 532 18.27 13.08 -5.47
CA PHE A 532 17.46 11.94 -5.06
C PHE A 532 16.14 11.88 -5.84
N SER A 533 15.78 10.69 -6.29
CA SER A 533 14.50 10.42 -6.94
C SER A 533 13.98 9.04 -6.56
N VAL A 534 12.67 8.90 -6.46
CA VAL A 534 11.99 7.63 -6.21
C VAL A 534 11.10 7.29 -7.39
N VAL A 535 11.23 6.08 -7.92
CA VAL A 535 10.35 5.56 -8.97
C VAL A 535 9.22 4.76 -8.33
N GLY A 536 7.98 5.07 -8.70
CA GLY A 536 6.80 4.44 -8.13
C GLY A 536 5.55 4.61 -8.98
N ARG A 537 4.46 3.97 -8.54
CA ARG A 537 3.13 4.14 -9.12
C ARG A 537 2.44 5.36 -8.52
N SER A 538 1.95 6.26 -9.36
CA SER A 538 1.25 7.49 -8.99
C SER A 538 -0.25 7.39 -9.29
N TYR A 539 -1.05 8.21 -8.62
CA TYR A 539 -2.47 8.41 -8.89
C TYR A 539 -2.69 9.57 -9.88
N LYS A 540 -2.11 9.48 -11.08
CA LYS A 540 -2.25 10.53 -12.09
C LYS A 540 -3.70 10.61 -12.59
N ASN A 541 -4.28 11.81 -12.58
CA ASN A 541 -5.64 12.11 -13.06
C ASN A 541 -6.79 11.38 -12.36
N ILE A 542 -6.55 10.79 -11.19
CA ILE A 542 -7.57 10.09 -10.43
C ILE A 542 -7.47 10.46 -8.94
N GLU A 543 -8.59 10.33 -8.23
CA GLU A 543 -8.62 10.53 -6.78
C GLU A 543 -7.80 9.46 -6.05
N ALA A 544 -7.35 9.75 -4.84
CA ALA A 544 -6.57 8.83 -4.02
C ALA A 544 -6.96 8.91 -2.55
N GLY A 545 -7.17 7.75 -1.92
CA GLY A 545 -7.50 7.64 -0.50
C GLY A 545 -6.27 7.50 0.40
N VAL A 546 -6.35 8.03 1.62
CA VAL A 546 -5.41 7.79 2.72
C VAL A 546 -6.21 7.49 3.98
N ALA A 547 -6.11 6.25 4.48
CA ALA A 547 -6.79 5.82 5.70
C ALA A 547 -6.01 6.28 6.95
N LEU A 548 -6.74 6.70 7.98
CA LEU A 548 -6.20 7.27 9.21
C LEU A 548 -6.85 6.65 10.45
N LYS A 549 -6.04 6.37 11.46
CA LYS A 549 -6.50 5.93 12.79
C LYS A 549 -7.02 7.11 13.61
N PRO A 550 -7.81 6.87 14.67
CA PRO A 550 -8.06 7.87 15.70
C PRO A 550 -6.75 8.45 16.25
N GLY A 551 -6.74 9.74 16.58
CA GLY A 551 -5.56 10.46 17.09
C GLY A 551 -4.66 11.06 16.00
N TRP A 552 -3.39 11.27 16.33
CA TRP A 552 -2.41 11.90 15.42
C TRP A 552 -1.86 10.92 14.39
N ASN A 553 -1.91 11.28 13.11
CA ASN A 553 -1.39 10.49 12.01
C ASN A 553 -0.37 11.30 11.20
N LEU A 554 0.69 10.64 10.71
CA LEU A 554 1.62 11.22 9.75
C LEU A 554 1.20 10.83 8.33
N VAL A 555 0.85 11.86 7.54
CA VAL A 555 0.27 11.72 6.21
C VAL A 555 1.04 12.55 5.19
N CYS A 556 0.97 12.18 3.92
CA CYS A 556 1.41 13.03 2.82
C CYS A 556 0.36 13.06 1.70
N ALA A 557 0.45 14.04 0.80
CA ALA A 557 -0.39 14.04 -0.39
C ALA A 557 -0.05 12.84 -1.27
N PRO A 558 -1.04 11.98 -1.63
CA PRO A 558 -0.84 10.87 -2.56
C PRO A 558 -0.85 11.33 -4.03
N LEU A 559 -0.71 12.64 -4.30
CA LEU A 559 -0.74 13.24 -5.63
C LEU A 559 0.52 14.06 -5.86
N VAL A 560 1.01 14.09 -7.10
CA VAL A 560 2.23 14.83 -7.51
C VAL A 560 1.92 16.32 -7.77
N GLU A 561 1.08 16.91 -6.93
CA GLU A 561 0.62 18.30 -7.03
C GLU A 561 0.24 18.83 -5.64
N VAL A 562 0.19 20.16 -5.49
CA VAL A 562 -0.26 20.79 -4.24
C VAL A 562 -1.78 20.60 -4.11
N VAL A 563 -2.23 20.00 -3.01
CA VAL A 563 -3.65 19.75 -2.75
C VAL A 563 -4.15 20.67 -1.63
N PRO A 564 -4.95 21.71 -1.94
CA PRO A 564 -5.64 22.50 -0.94
C PRO A 564 -6.75 21.69 -0.26
N THR A 565 -7.08 22.06 0.98
CA THR A 565 -8.15 21.41 1.77
C THR A 565 -9.53 21.42 1.10
N SER A 566 -9.80 22.37 0.19
CA SER A 566 -11.03 22.41 -0.61
C SER A 566 -11.22 21.20 -1.53
N ARG A 567 -10.12 20.54 -1.91
CA ARG A 567 -10.09 19.33 -2.75
C ARG A 567 -9.92 18.03 -1.95
N ILE A 568 -10.22 18.10 -0.65
CA ILE A 568 -10.22 16.95 0.23
C ILE A 568 -11.65 16.66 0.67
N ARG A 569 -12.00 15.37 0.68
CA ARG A 569 -13.18 14.85 1.37
C ARG A 569 -12.76 13.93 2.50
N VAL A 570 -13.57 13.92 3.54
CA VAL A 570 -13.43 13.02 4.69
C VAL A 570 -14.53 11.99 4.59
N VAL A 571 -14.16 10.71 4.61
CA VAL A 571 -15.10 9.58 4.65
C VAL A 571 -14.94 8.89 5.99
N LYS A 572 -16.04 8.68 6.69
CA LYS A 572 -16.08 8.02 8.00
C LYS A 572 -17.00 6.82 7.91
N ALA A 573 -16.50 5.63 8.25
CA ALA A 573 -17.24 4.38 8.15
C ALA A 573 -18.09 4.27 6.85
N ALA A 574 -19.39 4.03 6.99
CA ALA A 574 -20.34 3.91 5.89
C ALA A 574 -20.92 5.26 5.39
N ASP A 575 -20.50 6.40 5.97
CA ASP A 575 -21.07 7.70 5.64
C ASP A 575 -20.69 8.19 4.23
N PHE A 576 -21.49 9.12 3.71
CA PHE A 576 -21.15 9.85 2.49
C PHE A 576 -19.92 10.75 2.70
N PRO A 577 -19.07 10.92 1.67
CA PRO A 577 -17.92 11.82 1.73
C PRO A 577 -18.35 13.28 1.99
N GLN A 578 -17.77 13.91 3.01
CA GLN A 578 -18.04 15.31 3.33
C GLN A 578 -16.84 16.22 3.04
N PRO A 579 -17.06 17.51 2.69
CA PRO A 579 -15.98 18.49 2.57
C PRO A 579 -15.13 18.58 3.84
N TRP A 580 -13.81 18.79 3.68
CA TRP A 580 -12.91 19.05 4.82
C TRP A 580 -13.44 20.15 5.76
N SER A 581 -13.99 21.23 5.20
CA SER A 581 -14.58 22.33 5.97
C SER A 581 -15.77 21.94 6.85
N SER A 582 -16.48 20.86 6.50
CA SER A 582 -17.59 20.33 7.29
C SER A 582 -17.13 19.33 8.34
N ALA A 583 -15.98 18.68 8.14
CA ALA A 583 -15.42 17.68 9.04
C ALA A 583 -14.53 18.28 10.16
N ILE A 584 -13.99 19.49 9.97
CA ILE A 584 -13.14 20.16 10.96
C ILE A 584 -13.86 20.31 12.30
N GLY A 585 -13.18 19.88 13.38
CA GLY A 585 -13.67 19.94 14.75
C GLY A 585 -14.81 18.97 15.05
N ILE A 586 -15.08 18.03 14.13
CA ILE A 586 -16.07 16.96 14.27
C ILE A 586 -15.37 15.62 14.08
N ASP A 587 -14.85 15.35 12.88
CA ASP A 587 -14.20 14.08 12.54
C ASP A 587 -12.68 14.22 12.37
N VAL A 588 -12.20 15.42 12.01
CA VAL A 588 -10.77 15.77 11.92
C VAL A 588 -10.46 17.01 12.76
N GLY A 589 -9.22 17.13 13.22
CA GLY A 589 -8.75 18.31 13.97
C GLY A 589 -8.83 19.59 13.14
N THR A 590 -8.89 20.73 13.84
CA THR A 590 -8.98 22.06 13.21
C THR A 590 -7.73 22.50 12.48
N ASP A 591 -6.57 22.04 12.96
CA ASP A 591 -5.27 22.38 12.42
C ASP A 591 -4.52 21.07 12.12
N PHE A 592 -3.68 21.14 11.09
CA PHE A 592 -2.73 20.10 10.75
C PHE A 592 -1.36 20.75 10.58
N PHE A 593 -0.29 19.98 10.81
CA PHE A 593 1.03 20.57 11.06
C PHE A 593 2.07 20.00 10.13
N GLU A 594 2.90 20.86 9.55
CA GLU A 594 4.16 20.44 8.93
C GLU A 594 5.32 20.55 9.93
N PHE A 595 6.42 19.87 9.62
CA PHE A 595 7.66 20.01 10.36
C PHE A 595 8.63 20.89 9.58
N THR A 596 9.10 21.95 10.23
CA THR A 596 10.16 22.83 9.72
C THR A 596 11.47 22.48 10.43
N PRO A 597 12.50 21.97 9.71
CA PRO A 597 13.80 21.69 10.30
C PRO A 597 14.40 22.93 10.97
N GLY A 598 15.03 22.71 12.12
CA GLY A 598 15.69 23.74 12.91
C GLY A 598 17.05 24.17 12.34
N PRO A 599 17.80 25.00 13.08
CA PRO A 599 19.17 25.32 12.75
C PRO A 599 20.07 24.09 12.88
N ILE A 600 21.24 24.17 12.28
CA ILE A 600 22.28 23.14 12.38
C ILE A 600 22.70 22.98 13.84
N ASP A 601 22.61 21.74 14.35
CA ASP A 601 23.20 21.35 15.61
C ASP A 601 24.74 21.39 15.51
N PRO A 602 25.45 22.10 16.40
CA PRO A 602 26.91 22.22 16.33
C PRO A 602 27.67 20.89 16.46
N ALA A 603 27.11 19.90 17.15
CA ALA A 603 27.76 18.61 17.38
C ALA A 603 27.66 17.69 16.16
N SER A 604 26.51 17.62 15.49
CA SER A 604 26.32 16.75 14.32
C SER A 604 26.54 17.47 12.98
N GLY A 605 26.54 18.80 12.98
CA GLY A 605 26.56 19.61 11.78
C GLY A 605 25.32 19.43 10.90
N ALA A 606 24.17 19.02 11.48
CA ALA A 606 22.91 18.83 10.79
C ALA A 606 21.72 19.38 11.61
N PRO A 607 20.59 19.74 10.99
CA PRO A 607 19.36 19.97 11.72
C PRO A 607 18.87 18.67 12.39
N GLU A 608 19.04 18.52 13.71
CA GLU A 608 18.60 17.32 14.45
C GLU A 608 17.26 17.50 15.16
N THR A 609 16.67 18.70 15.10
CA THR A 609 15.37 19.04 15.68
C THR A 609 14.63 20.02 14.76
N GLY A 610 13.41 20.41 15.11
CA GLY A 610 12.67 21.42 14.36
C GLY A 610 11.47 21.98 15.11
N THR A 611 10.53 22.54 14.37
CA THR A 611 9.30 23.13 14.88
C THR A 611 8.12 22.59 14.11
N LEU A 612 7.03 22.28 14.82
CA LEU A 612 5.74 21.97 14.21
C LEU A 612 4.97 23.26 13.98
N THR A 613 4.57 23.49 12.73
CA THR A 613 3.87 24.71 12.30
C THR A 613 2.59 24.33 11.58
N PRO A 614 1.46 25.01 11.83
CA PRO A 614 0.23 24.76 11.10
C PRO A 614 0.43 24.96 9.59
N ALA A 615 -0.20 24.10 8.80
CA ALA A 615 -0.20 24.16 7.35
C ALA A 615 -1.62 24.43 6.81
N THR A 616 -1.71 24.89 5.56
CA THR A 616 -2.98 25.18 4.87
C THR A 616 -3.25 24.25 3.71
N ASP A 617 -2.19 23.67 3.13
CA ASP A 617 -2.23 22.83 1.94
C ASP A 617 -1.26 21.66 2.09
N PHE A 618 -1.55 20.57 1.37
CA PHE A 618 -0.66 19.42 1.29
C PHE A 618 0.25 19.53 0.07
N VAL A 619 1.53 19.76 0.30
CA VAL A 619 2.55 19.93 -0.74
C VAL A 619 3.21 18.56 -1.01
N PRO A 620 3.42 18.18 -2.28
CA PRO A 620 4.05 16.91 -2.62
C PRO A 620 5.50 16.86 -2.10
N GLY A 621 5.92 15.71 -1.57
CA GLY A 621 7.24 15.53 -0.97
C GLY A 621 7.32 15.90 0.52
N LYS A 622 6.34 16.62 1.05
CA LYS A 622 6.21 16.92 2.48
C LYS A 622 5.24 15.96 3.16
N ALA A 623 5.41 15.79 4.46
CA ALA A 623 4.46 15.10 5.31
C ALA A 623 3.94 16.01 6.44
N TYR A 624 2.78 15.63 6.97
CA TYR A 624 1.96 16.44 7.85
C TYR A 624 1.38 15.58 8.97
N PHE A 625 1.22 16.18 10.15
CA PHE A 625 0.41 15.63 11.22
C PHE A 625 -1.05 16.05 11.03
N VAL A 626 -1.93 15.06 10.87
CA VAL A 626 -3.39 15.25 10.86
C VAL A 626 -3.98 14.52 12.06
N ARG A 627 -4.81 15.21 12.85
CA ARG A 627 -5.55 14.60 13.95
C ARG A 627 -6.89 14.10 13.46
N VAL A 628 -7.24 12.88 13.84
CA VAL A 628 -8.57 12.31 13.65
C VAL A 628 -9.27 12.24 15.00
N LEU A 629 -10.51 12.71 15.02
CA LEU A 629 -11.36 12.77 16.19
C LEU A 629 -12.39 11.63 16.20
N ALA A 630 -12.73 11.09 15.03
CA ALA A 630 -13.63 9.94 14.91
C ALA A 630 -12.99 8.67 15.52
N PRO A 631 -13.70 7.95 16.42
CA PRO A 631 -13.17 6.75 17.09
C PRO A 631 -12.99 5.54 16.15
N GLU A 632 -13.69 5.50 15.03
CA GLU A 632 -13.54 4.50 13.97
C GLU A 632 -12.40 4.82 12.98
N GLY A 633 -11.81 6.01 13.06
CA GLY A 633 -10.88 6.52 12.04
C GLY A 633 -11.59 7.19 10.86
N VAL A 634 -10.83 7.68 9.89
CA VAL A 634 -11.37 8.28 8.66
C VAL A 634 -10.49 7.95 7.45
N THR A 635 -11.04 8.05 6.25
CA THR A 635 -10.27 8.08 5.01
C THR A 635 -10.33 9.48 4.41
N LEU A 636 -9.17 10.07 4.15
CA LEU A 636 -9.05 11.31 3.39
C LEU A 636 -8.99 10.97 1.89
N SER A 637 -9.95 11.46 1.09
CA SER A 637 -9.91 11.36 -0.36
C SER A 637 -9.36 12.66 -0.95
N PHE A 638 -8.23 12.54 -1.66
CA PHE A 638 -7.54 13.63 -2.35
C PHE A 638 -7.93 13.64 -3.83
N GLN A 639 -8.52 14.74 -4.30
CA GLN A 639 -8.96 14.88 -5.69
C GLN A 639 -7.88 15.53 -6.57
N ALA A 640 -7.59 14.91 -7.72
CA ALA A 640 -6.66 15.44 -8.72
C ALA A 640 -7.20 16.71 -9.42
N ALA A 641 -6.31 17.64 -9.80
CA ALA A 641 -6.72 18.92 -10.37
C ALA A 641 -7.46 18.76 -11.70
N SER A 642 -7.09 17.75 -12.49
CA SER A 642 -7.76 17.41 -13.75
C SER A 642 -9.22 16.96 -13.60
N GLN A 643 -9.68 16.64 -12.38
CA GLN A 643 -11.06 16.23 -12.10
C GLN A 643 -11.91 17.38 -11.53
N THR A 644 -11.41 18.62 -11.51
CA THR A 644 -12.12 19.78 -10.95
C THR A 644 -13.25 20.29 -11.88
N GLY A 645 -14.26 19.47 -12.11
CA GLY A 645 -15.49 19.85 -12.81
C GLY A 645 -16.65 20.10 -11.85
N LEU A 646 -17.14 21.34 -11.79
CA LEU A 646 -18.47 21.78 -11.34
C LEU A 646 -19.03 21.17 -10.04
N GLY A 647 -18.46 21.53 -8.89
CA GLY A 647 -19.13 21.43 -7.59
C GLY A 647 -19.18 22.81 -6.93
N PRO A 648 -20.34 23.30 -6.45
CA PRO A 648 -20.42 24.61 -5.82
C PRO A 648 -19.60 24.61 -4.53
N THR A 649 -18.58 25.48 -4.48
CA THR A 649 -17.97 25.94 -3.24
C THR A 649 -19.02 26.74 -2.48
N ARG A 650 -19.86 26.06 -1.69
CA ARG A 650 -20.53 26.75 -0.58
C ARG A 650 -19.45 27.06 0.43
N SER A 651 -19.04 28.32 0.45
CA SER A 651 -18.43 28.93 1.62
C SER A 651 -19.40 28.78 2.78
N VAL A 652 -19.20 27.74 3.61
CA VAL A 652 -19.80 27.74 4.93
C VAL A 652 -19.20 28.94 5.64
N SER A 653 -20.05 29.89 6.01
CA SER A 653 -19.66 30.97 6.92
C SER A 653 -19.02 30.30 8.12
N GLY A 654 -17.70 30.54 8.32
CA GLY A 654 -17.02 30.07 9.50
C GLY A 654 -17.82 30.47 10.74
N PRO A 655 -17.77 29.68 11.83
CA PRO A 655 -18.49 30.02 13.06
C PRO A 655 -18.21 31.49 13.40
N SER A 656 -19.25 32.25 13.74
CA SER A 656 -19.06 33.65 14.15
C SER A 656 -18.15 33.65 15.36
N LEU A 657 -16.90 34.06 15.16
CA LEU A 657 -15.90 34.08 16.22
C LEU A 657 -16.31 35.11 17.26
N THR A 658 -16.75 34.64 18.42
CA THR A 658 -17.15 35.44 19.58
C THR A 658 -16.03 35.46 20.61
N GLY A 659 -15.75 36.60 21.24
CA GLY A 659 -14.70 36.73 22.25
C GLY A 659 -13.38 37.26 21.68
N TRP A 660 -12.25 36.64 22.04
CA TRP A 660 -10.91 37.07 21.61
C TRP A 660 -9.92 35.90 21.50
N ARG A 661 -8.97 36.00 20.56
CA ARG A 661 -7.80 35.10 20.48
C ARG A 661 -6.52 35.89 20.22
N MET A 662 -5.41 35.38 20.74
CA MET A 662 -4.08 35.95 20.62
C MET A 662 -3.05 34.87 20.31
N SER A 663 -2.19 35.12 19.33
CA SER A 663 -1.00 34.32 19.06
C SER A 663 0.13 34.74 19.99
N VAL A 664 0.81 33.75 20.56
CA VAL A 664 2.09 33.89 21.26
C VAL A 664 3.16 33.26 20.38
N THR A 665 4.01 34.09 19.78
CA THR A 665 5.09 33.62 18.89
C THR A 665 6.43 33.76 19.60
N MET A 666 7.11 32.64 19.84
CA MET A 666 8.48 32.60 20.33
C MET A 666 9.46 32.67 19.17
N THR A 667 10.48 33.50 19.30
CA THR A 667 11.54 33.67 18.29
C THR A 667 12.94 33.65 18.92
N TYR A 668 13.87 32.99 18.22
CA TYR A 668 15.30 33.01 18.53
C TYR A 668 16.11 33.25 17.26
N GLY A 669 16.85 34.36 17.23
CA GLY A 669 17.51 34.84 16.03
C GLY A 669 16.55 35.03 14.85
N ALA A 670 17.07 34.99 13.62
CA ALA A 670 16.26 35.15 12.41
C ALA A 670 15.57 33.86 11.93
N LYS A 671 15.99 32.68 12.45
CA LYS A 671 15.70 31.38 11.83
C LYS A 671 14.75 30.47 12.63
N GLN A 672 14.60 30.66 13.94
CA GLN A 672 13.72 29.82 14.76
C GLN A 672 12.48 30.58 15.20
N LYS A 673 11.31 30.01 14.90
CA LYS A 673 10.01 30.57 15.28
C LYS A 673 9.06 29.44 15.61
N ALA A 674 8.35 29.54 16.73
CA ALA A 674 7.27 28.65 17.13
C ALA A 674 6.11 29.48 17.67
N ALA A 675 4.88 28.98 17.55
CA ALA A 675 3.72 29.72 18.01
C ALA A 675 2.71 28.81 18.72
N ALA A 676 1.93 29.41 19.60
CA ALA A 676 0.70 28.86 20.15
C ALA A 676 -0.37 29.95 20.18
N ILE A 677 -1.63 29.56 20.34
CA ILE A 677 -2.78 30.46 20.39
C ILE A 677 -3.48 30.26 21.73
N LEU A 678 -3.85 31.36 22.35
CA LEU A 678 -4.70 31.36 23.55
C LEU A 678 -5.86 32.32 23.38
N GLY A 679 -6.98 32.09 24.05
CA GLY A 679 -8.13 32.97 23.94
C GLY A 679 -9.32 32.61 24.83
N GLN A 680 -10.38 33.38 24.70
CA GLN A 680 -11.67 33.06 25.29
C GLN A 680 -12.81 33.25 24.29
N SER A 681 -13.79 32.34 24.30
CA SER A 681 -15.01 32.39 23.47
C SER A 681 -16.26 32.10 24.31
N THR A 682 -17.42 32.58 23.85
CA THR A 682 -18.72 32.25 24.49
C THR A 682 -19.20 30.83 24.17
N THR A 683 -18.63 30.20 23.14
CA THR A 683 -18.94 28.83 22.71
C THR A 683 -17.98 27.78 23.27
N ALA A 684 -16.84 28.21 23.79
CA ALA A 684 -15.81 27.30 24.31
C ALA A 684 -16.24 26.66 25.63
N THR A 685 -15.75 25.44 25.86
CA THR A 685 -15.95 24.71 27.12
C THR A 685 -14.69 24.75 28.00
N ARG A 686 -14.78 24.26 29.24
CA ARG A 686 -13.59 24.12 30.13
C ARG A 686 -12.77 22.86 29.85
N SER A 687 -13.30 21.93 29.07
CA SER A 687 -12.61 20.73 28.61
C SER A 687 -12.18 20.93 27.16
N PHE A 688 -11.39 20.01 26.59
CA PHE A 688 -11.07 20.03 25.16
C PHE A 688 -12.34 20.16 24.32
N ASP A 689 -12.49 21.29 23.65
CA ASP A 689 -13.53 21.53 22.65
C ASP A 689 -12.91 21.39 21.26
N PRO A 690 -13.15 20.30 20.53
CA PRO A 690 -12.54 20.06 19.22
C PRO A 690 -12.87 21.14 18.18
N ARG A 691 -13.87 21.99 18.39
CA ARG A 691 -14.23 23.08 17.47
C ARG A 691 -13.45 24.37 17.74
N GLU A 692 -13.01 24.56 18.98
CA GLU A 692 -12.34 25.78 19.43
C GLU A 692 -10.83 25.54 19.64
N ASP A 693 -10.47 24.35 20.09
CA ASP A 693 -9.14 23.96 20.52
C ASP A 693 -8.38 23.18 19.44
N SER A 694 -7.06 23.15 19.57
CA SER A 694 -6.19 22.30 18.75
C SER A 694 -5.03 21.79 19.58
N GLY A 695 -4.96 20.47 19.76
CA GLY A 695 -3.79 19.81 20.32
C GLY A 695 -2.52 20.10 19.51
N MET A 696 -1.38 19.95 20.16
CA MET A 696 -0.07 19.91 19.53
C MET A 696 0.26 18.46 19.15
N PRO A 697 0.76 18.19 17.93
CA PRO A 697 1.22 16.84 17.60
C PRO A 697 2.37 16.39 18.50
N PRO A 698 2.55 15.08 18.69
CA PRO A 698 3.66 14.53 19.46
C PRO A 698 4.98 14.90 18.79
N GLY A 699 5.72 15.85 19.36
CA GLY A 699 7.00 16.28 18.81
C GLY A 699 8.10 15.23 18.96
N ILE A 700 9.14 15.32 18.13
CA ILE A 700 10.42 14.60 18.28
C ILE A 700 11.49 15.44 19.00
N GLY A 701 11.03 16.44 19.75
CA GLY A 701 11.87 17.47 20.35
C GLY A 701 12.18 18.63 19.40
N GLY A 702 12.60 19.75 19.97
CA GLY A 702 12.94 20.97 19.22
C GLY A 702 12.31 22.23 19.79
N PHE A 703 12.22 23.26 18.96
CA PHE A 703 11.80 24.59 19.35
C PHE A 703 10.29 24.71 19.22
N GLN A 704 9.56 24.72 20.34
CA GLN A 704 8.10 24.69 20.36
C GLN A 704 7.53 25.59 21.46
N VAL A 705 6.35 26.17 21.21
CA VAL A 705 5.50 26.80 22.23
C VAL A 705 4.26 25.93 22.37
N ILE A 706 3.95 25.53 23.60
CA ILE A 706 2.81 24.68 23.94
C ILE A 706 2.01 25.40 25.02
N VAL A 707 0.68 25.33 24.97
CA VAL A 707 -0.16 25.67 26.12
C VAL A 707 -0.44 24.37 26.87
N GLU A 708 -0.06 24.29 28.14
CA GLU A 708 -0.30 23.14 29.01
C GLU A 708 -1.72 23.19 29.56
N ASP A 709 -2.48 22.14 29.28
CA ASP A 709 -3.81 21.90 29.84
C ASP A 709 -4.07 20.39 30.01
N TYR A 710 -5.26 19.90 29.65
CA TYR A 710 -5.59 18.47 29.61
C TYR A 710 -4.68 17.66 28.67
N GLU A 711 -4.09 18.30 27.66
CA GLU A 711 -3.02 17.77 26.82
C GLU A 711 -2.07 18.90 26.39
N ALA A 712 -1.02 18.58 25.63
CA ALA A 712 -0.19 19.58 25.00
C ALA A 712 -0.98 20.29 23.88
N MET A 713 -1.20 21.59 23.99
CA MET A 713 -2.04 22.37 23.06
C MET A 713 -1.23 23.30 22.16
N TYR A 714 -1.63 23.36 20.89
CA TYR A 714 -1.29 24.47 20.00
C TYR A 714 -2.25 25.66 20.21
N ARG A 715 -3.54 25.38 20.39
CA ARG A 715 -4.58 26.38 20.62
C ARG A 715 -5.49 25.96 21.78
N ASP A 716 -5.54 26.80 22.81
CA ASP A 716 -6.42 26.66 24.00
C ASP A 716 -7.37 27.87 24.08
N VAL A 717 -8.67 27.62 23.96
CA VAL A 717 -9.73 28.63 24.03
C VAL A 717 -10.67 28.29 25.16
N ARG A 718 -10.81 29.20 26.13
CA ARG A 718 -11.61 28.97 27.35
C ARG A 718 -12.92 29.75 27.36
N PRO A 719 -13.86 29.47 28.28
CA PRO A 719 -15.10 30.24 28.37
C PRO A 719 -14.84 31.72 28.66
N LEU A 720 -15.57 32.59 27.97
CA LEU A 720 -15.51 34.04 28.15
C LEU A 720 -16.13 34.49 29.48
N GLY A 721 -15.53 35.50 30.11
CA GLY A 721 -16.10 36.20 31.27
C GLY A 721 -15.51 35.82 32.63
N GLY A 722 -14.67 34.79 32.71
CA GLY A 722 -13.91 34.40 33.91
C GLY A 722 -12.43 34.82 33.86
N GLY A 723 -11.79 34.88 35.03
CA GLY A 723 -10.33 34.93 35.12
C GLY A 723 -9.73 33.58 34.78
N GLU A 724 -8.66 33.56 34.00
CA GLU A 724 -8.06 32.33 33.44
C GLU A 724 -6.54 32.40 33.49
N VAL A 725 -5.89 31.25 33.62
CA VAL A 725 -4.41 31.13 33.63
C VAL A 725 -3.99 30.13 32.55
N PHE A 726 -3.35 30.62 31.50
CA PHE A 726 -2.74 29.80 30.47
C PHE A 726 -1.28 29.55 30.83
N THR A 727 -0.87 28.29 30.93
CA THR A 727 0.54 27.94 31.21
C THR A 727 1.24 27.64 29.90
N LEU A 728 2.14 28.51 29.48
CA LEU A 728 2.98 28.30 28.31
C LEU A 728 4.20 27.46 28.68
N HIS A 729 4.39 26.33 28.01
CA HIS A 729 5.62 25.56 28.03
C HIS A 729 6.44 25.88 26.78
N LEU A 730 7.62 26.45 27.01
CA LEU A 730 8.57 26.88 26.00
C LEU A 730 9.70 25.85 25.92
N GLN A 731 9.82 25.17 24.77
CA GLN A 731 10.76 24.07 24.56
C GLN A 731 11.86 24.43 23.57
N GLY A 732 12.98 23.70 23.64
CA GLY A 732 14.10 23.85 22.72
C GLY A 732 14.86 25.17 22.86
N LEU A 733 14.77 25.79 24.03
CA LEU A 733 15.45 27.04 24.34
C LEU A 733 16.97 26.82 24.39
N THR A 734 17.73 27.84 23.98
CA THR A 734 19.18 27.87 24.22
C THR A 734 19.44 28.54 25.58
N PRO A 735 20.00 27.82 26.57
CA PRO A 735 20.31 28.39 27.87
C PRO A 735 21.29 29.57 27.77
N ASN A 736 21.13 30.56 28.63
CA ASN A 736 21.88 31.82 28.70
C ASN A 736 21.80 32.67 27.43
N LYS A 737 20.73 32.51 26.64
CA LYS A 737 20.44 33.36 25.48
C LYS A 737 19.08 34.03 25.61
N VAL A 738 18.95 35.21 25.00
CA VAL A 738 17.72 35.98 25.03
C VAL A 738 16.77 35.46 23.95
N HIS A 739 15.55 35.14 24.37
CA HIS A 739 14.43 34.76 23.51
C HIS A 739 13.37 35.85 23.56
N ARG A 740 12.59 35.96 22.48
CA ARG A 740 11.54 36.98 22.34
C ARG A 740 10.19 36.30 22.16
N LEU A 741 9.21 36.70 22.97
CA LEU A 741 7.80 36.33 22.82
C LEU A 741 7.03 37.53 22.27
N ASP A 742 6.42 37.36 21.09
CA ASP A 742 5.57 38.34 20.45
C ASP A 742 4.10 37.97 20.65
N PHE A 743 3.31 38.92 21.15
CA PHE A 743 1.90 38.74 21.43
C PHE A 743 1.06 39.49 20.40
N LYS A 744 0.34 38.77 19.52
CA LYS A 744 -0.44 39.37 18.42
C LYS A 744 -1.90 38.98 18.51
N SER A 745 -2.79 39.96 18.56
CA SER A 745 -4.24 39.70 18.46
C SER A 745 -4.56 39.09 17.09
N LEU A 746 -5.31 37.99 17.09
CA LEU A 746 -5.81 37.34 15.88
C LEU A 746 -7.23 37.83 15.56
N PHE A 747 -8.07 37.92 16.58
CA PHE A 747 -9.38 38.57 16.50
C PHE A 747 -9.85 39.03 17.89
N GLY A 748 -10.86 39.89 17.89
CA GLY A 748 -11.53 40.35 19.10
C GLY A 748 -10.70 41.32 19.94
N LYS A 749 -11.33 41.90 20.97
CA LYS A 749 -10.66 42.82 21.89
C LYS A 749 -10.00 42.01 23.02
N VAL A 750 -8.70 41.74 22.86
CA VAL A 750 -7.89 41.05 23.88
C VAL A 750 -7.78 41.95 25.13
N PRO A 751 -8.08 41.43 26.34
CA PRO A 751 -7.92 42.19 27.58
C PRO A 751 -6.44 42.42 27.91
N SER A 752 -6.17 43.25 28.92
CA SER A 752 -4.81 43.35 29.48
C SER A 752 -4.50 42.07 30.25
N LEU A 753 -3.34 41.46 30.01
CA LEU A 753 -2.95 40.18 30.61
C LEU A 753 -1.70 40.37 31.48
N SER A 754 -1.55 39.60 32.55
CA SER A 754 -0.33 39.57 33.34
C SER A 754 0.54 38.37 32.96
N LEU A 755 1.84 38.59 32.82
CA LEU A 755 2.82 37.51 32.69
C LEU A 755 3.38 37.17 34.06
N ARG A 756 3.51 35.88 34.37
CA ARG A 756 4.16 35.38 35.59
C ARG A 756 5.13 34.26 35.25
N ASP A 757 6.17 34.10 36.06
CA ASP A 757 7.05 32.93 35.97
C ASP A 757 6.40 31.69 36.60
N SER A 758 7.09 30.54 36.53
CA SER A 758 6.62 29.28 37.11
C SER A 758 6.43 29.30 38.64
N LYS A 759 6.95 30.32 39.33
CA LYS A 759 6.77 30.54 40.78
C LYS A 759 5.68 31.58 41.07
N GLY A 760 4.93 32.02 40.05
CA GLY A 760 3.89 33.02 40.18
C GLY A 760 4.40 34.46 40.32
N LYS A 761 5.71 34.71 40.19
CA LYS A 761 6.27 36.06 40.26
C LYS A 761 5.89 36.83 38.99
N SER A 762 5.34 38.03 39.17
CA SER A 762 5.00 38.90 38.04
C SER A 762 6.23 39.25 37.20
N LEU A 763 6.12 39.01 35.91
CA LEU A 763 7.09 39.37 34.87
C LEU A 763 6.69 40.65 34.12
N GLY A 764 5.45 41.11 34.30
CA GLY A 764 4.94 42.32 33.69
C GLY A 764 3.48 42.18 33.24
N THR A 765 3.00 43.21 32.54
CA THR A 765 1.68 43.22 31.90
C THR A 765 1.89 43.28 30.38
N ILE A 766 1.16 42.45 29.64
CA ILE A 766 1.20 42.43 28.18
C ILE A 766 -0.11 42.96 27.59
N LYS A 767 0.02 43.63 26.45
CA LYS A 767 -1.06 44.03 25.55
C LYS A 767 -0.77 43.49 24.15
N PRO A 768 -1.77 43.31 23.27
CA PRO A 768 -1.51 42.99 21.88
C PRO A 768 -0.50 43.95 21.24
N GLY A 769 0.45 43.41 20.48
CA GLY A 769 1.55 44.15 19.86
C GLY A 769 2.79 44.31 20.76
N THR A 770 2.75 43.85 22.01
CA THR A 770 3.90 43.89 22.93
C THR A 770 4.83 42.71 22.65
N ALA A 771 6.14 42.95 22.76
CA ALA A 771 7.16 41.91 22.77
C ALA A 771 7.75 41.79 24.17
N PHE A 772 7.92 40.57 24.67
CA PHE A 772 8.59 40.28 25.93
C PHE A 772 9.90 39.56 25.64
N GLN A 773 11.01 40.12 26.14
CA GLN A 773 12.32 39.49 26.03
C GLN A 773 12.71 38.90 27.37
N TYR A 774 13.22 37.68 27.36
CA TYR A 774 13.72 37.04 28.58
C TYR A 774 14.96 36.20 28.30
N LEU A 775 15.81 36.06 29.32
CA LEU A 775 16.99 35.21 29.29
C LEU A 775 16.58 33.79 29.71
N ALA A 776 16.68 32.83 28.80
CA ALA A 776 16.41 31.44 29.11
C ALA A 776 17.50 30.88 30.04
N LYS A 777 17.12 30.30 31.16
CA LYS A 777 17.94 29.61 32.16
C LYS A 777 18.07 28.12 31.85
N SER A 778 17.08 27.53 31.19
CA SER A 778 17.10 26.11 30.82
C SER A 778 16.56 25.88 29.40
N ARG A 779 16.58 24.62 28.94
CA ARG A 779 16.01 24.23 27.63
C ARG A 779 14.48 24.21 27.60
N ASN A 780 13.85 24.10 28.78
CA ASN A 780 12.40 24.04 28.96
C ASN A 780 11.98 25.02 30.04
N GLU A 781 11.08 25.95 29.72
CA GLU A 781 10.60 26.94 30.69
C GLU A 781 9.09 27.09 30.65
N TYR A 782 8.54 27.54 31.78
CA TYR A 782 7.10 27.76 31.94
C TYR A 782 6.82 29.22 32.26
N ILE A 783 5.88 29.81 31.52
CA ILE A 783 5.40 31.18 31.70
C ILE A 783 3.89 31.16 31.77
N GLN A 784 3.31 31.81 32.77
CA GLN A 784 1.86 31.93 32.90
C GLN A 784 1.35 33.23 32.29
N VAL A 785 0.29 33.15 31.51
CA VAL A 785 -0.47 34.29 30.98
C VAL A 785 -1.82 34.33 31.71
N VAL A 786 -2.04 35.37 32.50
CA VAL A 786 -3.21 35.50 33.39
C VAL A 786 -4.19 36.53 32.85
N VAL A 787 -5.44 36.12 32.65
CA VAL A 787 -6.60 36.95 32.32
C VAL A 787 -7.32 37.31 33.62
N GLY A 788 -7.61 38.60 33.85
CA GLY A 788 -8.55 39.01 34.91
C GLY A 788 -8.00 39.08 36.34
N GLY A 789 -6.69 39.28 36.55
CA GLY A 789 -6.10 39.48 37.87
C GLY A 789 -5.57 40.90 38.08
N SER A 790 -6.33 41.77 38.74
CA SER A 790 -5.77 42.93 39.43
C SER A 790 -5.62 42.61 40.91
N LYS A 791 -4.36 42.53 41.34
CA LYS A 791 -3.82 42.25 42.68
C LYS A 791 -3.71 40.77 43.04
#